data_AF-A0A2H0RL93-F1
#
_entry.id   AF-A0A2H0RL93-F1
#
_cell.length_a   1.000
_cell.length_b   1.000
_cell.length_c   1.000
_cell.angle_alpha   90.00
_cell.angle_beta   90.00
_cell.angle_gamma   90.00
#
_symmetry.space_group_name_H-M   'P 1'
#
loop_
_entity.id
_entity.type
_entity.pdbx_description
1 polymer ?
#
loop_
_entity_poly.entity_id
_entity_poly.type
_entity_poly.pdbx_seq_one_letter_code
_entity_poly.pdbx_strand_id
1 'polypeptide(L)'
;MFTTILIIIAAILFATGVIILLYPVFWKKKHEIETLLLVTVPREMEEEENRTKGKEWVIEEINKTEQLFASLSSLNVPFAFECAVHQNAEDIYFYISVPEGKADYAARAVQGLFPDAQVVETSDYNIFMHNGGSAGVYLTQKDHYMLPIRSYREAEIDTFSPILSTLSKLRETGEGAAIQIIMKPAKNGVNKTIVESIRKLHRGEKLSRVLKIGVLYEVGRILNPNKRKTETEIAEKIVDQSAVEALTEKASRPIFLANIRIVASAENESRAEDILLDIASSFSQFSSSMRNTLLMVKPRKLQDLFFNFAFRRFVEKGVVTLNTAELASIFHFPIPQTDVPRIKWAKTRESAPPDNLPKEGVILGESHFRGEVRKVRMTVDDRRRHLYVIGQTGTGKSNFMLNIVAQDMENGDGCCVIDPHGDLVDDILTRVPASRIDDVIVFDPGDLKRPLGLNMLDYDLSRPEQKSFIVNEMLSIFDKLFEKQPEGLGPMFQQYMRNSLLLLMEDAKNEPATLMEVPRIFTDDDFRQRKLSRITNPSVVDFWEKEATKTTGEASLANMAPYITTKFGSFISNDYMRPIIGQTKSAFDFRDVMDNKKILLVALSKGRIGDLNAQLLGLVIVGKLLMGALSRTDIPMDERKDFYLYMDEFQNFSTDSIAVILSEARKYRLDLVLAHQFISQLTDEIRGAVFGNVGSMASFRVGVPDTEHLEKEFSPEFTAKDLTTVEMGHAFIKLLVKGQPTRPFNMRVGRFQAGPADVRSKIRELSRLTYGQDLEEIESDILRRLRT
;
A
#
# COMPACT_ATOMS: atom_id res chain seq x y z
N MET A 1 7.51 -21.25 78.83
CA MET A 1 8.44 -21.67 77.75
C MET A 1 7.68 -22.03 76.48
N PHE A 2 6.64 -22.87 76.56
CA PHE A 2 5.84 -23.28 75.40
C PHE A 2 5.07 -22.13 74.70
N THR A 3 4.49 -21.22 75.47
CA THR A 3 3.76 -20.04 74.96
C THR A 3 4.67 -19.06 74.21
N THR A 4 5.90 -18.88 74.68
CA THR A 4 6.88 -17.99 74.06
C THR A 4 7.34 -18.51 72.71
N ILE A 5 7.52 -19.84 72.58
CA ILE A 5 7.90 -20.50 71.32
C ILE A 5 6.77 -20.38 70.29
N LEU A 6 5.51 -20.53 70.72
CA LEU A 6 4.36 -20.42 69.81
C LEU A 6 4.21 -19.01 69.21
N ILE A 7 4.48 -17.97 70.01
CA ILE A 7 4.42 -16.58 69.57
C ILE A 7 5.54 -16.28 68.55
N ILE A 8 6.74 -16.84 68.75
CA ILE A 8 7.86 -16.67 67.81
C ILE A 8 7.55 -17.37 66.48
N ILE A 9 7.00 -18.59 66.52
CA ILE A 9 6.60 -19.32 65.31
C ILE A 9 5.50 -18.57 64.56
N ALA A 10 4.48 -18.05 65.26
CA ALA A 10 3.43 -17.24 64.66
C ALA A 10 3.97 -15.94 64.04
N ALA A 11 4.93 -15.27 64.69
CA ALA A 11 5.57 -14.07 64.15
C ALA A 11 6.41 -14.36 62.90
N ILE A 12 7.13 -15.49 62.86
CA ILE A 12 7.90 -15.92 61.68
C ILE A 12 6.97 -16.26 60.52
N LEU A 13 5.88 -17.00 60.77
CA LEU A 13 4.86 -17.34 59.77
C LEU A 13 4.14 -16.10 59.24
N PHE A 14 3.85 -15.14 60.10
CA PHE A 14 3.27 -13.86 59.69
C PHE A 14 4.24 -13.03 58.86
N ALA A 15 5.51 -12.94 59.26
CA ALA A 15 6.54 -12.22 58.50
C ALA A 15 6.81 -12.88 57.13
N THR A 16 6.86 -14.21 57.06
CA THR A 16 6.97 -14.93 55.79
C THR A 16 5.72 -14.78 54.93
N GLY A 17 4.52 -14.82 55.53
CA GLY A 17 3.26 -14.54 54.85
C GLY A 17 3.24 -13.14 54.23
N VAL A 18 3.64 -12.11 54.99
CA VAL A 18 3.74 -10.72 54.50
C VAL A 18 4.79 -10.59 53.40
N ILE A 19 5.95 -11.24 53.52
CA ILE A 19 6.98 -11.26 52.48
C ILE A 19 6.45 -11.90 51.19
N ILE A 20 5.76 -13.04 51.28
CA ILE A 20 5.18 -13.74 50.13
C ILE A 20 4.07 -12.93 49.47
N LEU A 21 3.25 -12.23 50.26
CA LEU A 21 2.12 -11.42 49.77
C LEU A 21 2.59 -10.10 49.14
N LEU A 22 3.68 -9.51 49.67
CA LEU A 22 4.32 -8.33 49.11
C LEU A 22 5.31 -8.66 47.99
N TYR A 23 5.79 -9.91 47.88
CA TYR A 23 6.72 -10.35 46.82
C TYR A 23 6.20 -10.03 45.42
N PRO A 24 4.96 -10.38 44.99
CA PRO A 24 4.46 -10.03 43.67
C PRO A 24 4.28 -8.52 43.46
N VAL A 25 4.01 -7.74 44.51
CA VAL A 25 3.90 -6.27 44.43
C VAL A 25 5.29 -5.62 44.27
N PHE A 26 6.30 -6.10 45.00
CA PHE A 26 7.71 -5.68 44.81
C PHE A 26 8.31 -6.22 43.51
N TRP A 27 7.86 -7.39 43.05
CA TRP A 27 8.26 -7.99 41.78
C TRP A 27 7.68 -7.18 40.61
N LYS A 28 6.38 -6.84 40.63
CA LYS A 28 5.77 -5.92 39.64
C LYS A 28 6.37 -4.51 39.66
N LYS A 29 6.78 -3.98 40.82
CA LYS A 29 7.44 -2.65 40.90
C LYS A 29 8.88 -2.62 40.38
N LYS A 30 9.53 -3.77 40.18
CA LYS A 30 10.94 -3.88 39.80
C LYS A 30 11.16 -4.35 38.35
N HIS A 31 10.10 -4.82 37.70
CA HIS A 31 10.07 -5.14 36.28
C HIS A 31 9.18 -4.09 35.63
N GLU A 32 9.79 -2.98 35.19
CA GLU A 32 9.09 -2.07 34.28
C GLU A 32 8.72 -2.91 33.05
N ILE A 33 7.43 -3.04 32.76
CA ILE A 33 6.98 -3.65 31.51
C ILE A 33 7.51 -2.70 30.44
N GLU A 34 8.35 -3.22 29.56
CA GLU A 34 8.93 -2.42 28.48
C GLU A 34 8.12 -2.60 27.21
N THR A 35 7.87 -1.49 26.51
CA THR A 35 7.28 -1.48 25.18
C THR A 35 8.40 -1.55 24.15
N LEU A 36 8.33 -2.53 23.25
CA LEU A 36 9.29 -2.70 22.17
C LEU A 36 8.77 -2.05 20.89
N LEU A 37 9.58 -1.17 20.31
CA LEU A 37 9.31 -0.48 19.06
C LEU A 37 10.25 -1.00 17.98
N LEU A 38 9.70 -1.55 16.90
CA LEU A 38 10.43 -1.80 15.66
C LEU A 38 10.59 -0.48 14.92
N VAL A 39 11.83 -0.16 14.54
CA VAL A 39 12.15 1.04 13.76
C VAL A 39 12.70 0.61 12.40
N THR A 40 12.03 1.06 11.34
CA THR A 40 12.53 0.90 9.97
C THR A 40 12.71 2.28 9.33
N VAL A 41 13.89 2.50 8.76
CA VAL A 41 14.21 3.73 8.01
C VAL A 41 14.11 3.44 6.52
N PRO A 42 13.73 4.41 5.68
CA PRO A 42 13.67 4.20 4.23
C PRO A 42 15.07 4.16 3.62
N ARG A 43 15.21 3.43 2.52
CA ARG A 43 16.44 3.45 1.70
C ARG A 43 16.33 4.56 0.66
N GLU A 44 16.62 5.79 1.07
CA GLU A 44 16.78 6.92 0.14
C GLU A 44 17.89 6.57 -0.86
N MET A 45 17.62 6.66 -2.16
CA MET A 45 18.70 6.59 -3.14
C MET A 45 19.29 7.99 -3.29
N GLU A 46 20.61 8.09 -3.22
CA GLU A 46 21.33 9.33 -3.48
C GLU A 46 20.80 9.99 -4.76
N GLU A 47 20.19 11.17 -4.63
CA GLU A 47 20.19 12.14 -5.72
C GLU A 47 21.65 12.42 -6.09
N GLU A 48 21.95 12.68 -7.38
CA GLU A 48 23.32 12.91 -7.85
C GLU A 48 24.06 14.00 -7.05
N GLU A 49 23.33 14.95 -6.45
CA GLU A 49 23.88 15.98 -5.55
C GLU A 49 24.45 15.44 -4.22
N ASN A 50 23.92 14.34 -3.68
CA ASN A 50 24.36 13.78 -2.40
C ASN A 50 25.65 12.94 -2.55
N ARG A 51 25.94 12.39 -3.73
CA ARG A 51 27.23 11.75 -4.05
C ARG A 51 28.42 12.69 -3.88
N THR A 52 28.21 13.97 -4.12
CA THR A 52 29.25 15.01 -4.00
C THR A 52 29.62 15.37 -2.55
N LYS A 53 28.79 15.04 -1.55
CA LYS A 53 29.01 15.44 -0.15
C LYS A 53 29.95 14.51 0.65
N GLY A 54 30.27 13.32 0.14
CA GLY A 54 31.29 12.42 0.69
C GLY A 54 31.17 12.17 2.20
N LYS A 55 32.27 12.36 2.94
CA LYS A 55 32.39 12.06 4.39
C LYS A 55 31.52 12.93 5.31
N GLU A 56 31.29 14.19 4.93
CA GLU A 56 30.51 15.13 5.76
C GLU A 56 29.06 14.67 5.91
N TRP A 57 28.50 14.12 4.84
CA TRP A 57 27.13 13.61 4.85
C TRP A 57 26.98 12.35 5.72
N VAL A 58 27.96 11.43 5.71
CA VAL A 58 27.99 10.28 6.64
C VAL A 58 27.95 10.75 8.09
N ILE A 59 28.73 11.79 8.42
CA ILE A 59 28.76 12.36 9.77
C ILE A 59 27.41 12.99 10.11
N GLU A 60 26.76 13.69 9.17
CA GLU A 60 25.45 14.31 9.35
C GLU A 60 24.34 13.27 9.61
N GLU A 61 24.31 12.19 8.84
CA GLU A 61 23.32 11.11 8.99
C GLU A 61 23.49 10.37 10.33
N ILE A 62 24.73 10.03 10.73
CA ILE A 62 24.97 9.39 12.04
C ILE A 62 24.66 10.36 13.19
N ASN A 63 24.89 11.67 13.00
CA ASN A 63 24.56 12.70 13.98
C ASN A 63 23.06 12.76 14.31
N LYS A 64 22.17 12.34 13.40
CA LYS A 64 20.73 12.20 13.72
C LYS A 64 20.52 11.20 14.86
N THR A 65 21.22 10.07 14.87
CA THR A 65 21.17 9.12 15.99
C THR A 65 21.83 9.70 17.25
N GLU A 66 22.94 10.43 17.13
CA GLU A 66 23.57 11.13 18.27
C GLU A 66 22.56 12.07 18.98
N GLN A 67 21.81 12.86 18.20
CA GLN A 67 20.76 13.76 18.68
C GLN A 67 19.57 13.01 19.27
N LEU A 68 19.25 11.82 18.75
CA LEU A 68 18.20 10.96 19.30
C LEU A 68 18.57 10.51 20.71
N PHE A 69 19.80 10.04 20.95
CA PHE A 69 20.27 9.70 22.30
C PHE A 69 20.20 10.91 23.23
N ALA A 70 20.64 12.08 22.77
CA ALA A 70 20.55 13.31 23.55
C ALA A 70 19.10 13.66 23.94
N SER A 71 18.15 13.52 23.00
CA SER A 71 16.72 13.76 23.24
C SER A 71 16.12 12.79 24.25
N LEU A 72 16.44 11.50 24.11
CA LEU A 72 15.99 10.43 25.02
C LEU A 72 16.64 10.52 26.41
N SER A 73 17.73 11.28 26.58
CA SER A 73 18.31 11.52 27.92
C SER A 73 17.30 12.13 28.90
N SER A 74 16.31 12.87 28.40
CA SER A 74 15.25 13.49 29.20
C SER A 74 14.33 12.48 29.89
N LEU A 75 14.30 11.21 29.43
CA LEU A 75 13.51 10.15 30.03
C LEU A 75 13.92 9.86 31.49
N ASN A 76 15.19 10.06 31.84
CA ASN A 76 15.76 9.79 33.16
C ASN A 76 15.58 8.36 33.70
N VAL A 77 15.15 7.43 32.84
CA VAL A 77 14.97 6.00 33.10
C VAL A 77 15.80 5.20 32.10
N PRO A 78 16.17 3.94 32.40
CA PRO A 78 16.82 3.08 31.43
C PRO A 78 15.96 2.86 30.17
N PHE A 79 16.61 2.77 29.02
CA PHE A 79 16.01 2.37 27.74
C PHE A 79 17.05 1.59 26.93
N ALA A 80 16.60 0.79 25.96
CA ALA A 80 17.48 -0.07 25.18
C ALA A 80 17.39 0.23 23.68
N PHE A 81 18.53 0.07 23.00
CA PHE A 81 18.62 0.00 21.54
C PHE A 81 19.17 -1.37 21.17
N GLU A 82 18.53 -2.02 20.20
CA GLU A 82 18.84 -3.40 19.84
C GLU A 82 18.93 -3.56 18.32
N CYS A 83 19.89 -4.36 17.87
CA CYS A 83 20.03 -4.80 16.49
C CYS A 83 20.06 -6.33 16.50
N ALA A 84 19.14 -6.99 15.78
CA ALA A 84 18.95 -8.43 15.89
C ALA A 84 18.60 -9.11 14.55
N VAL A 85 19.06 -10.36 14.42
CA VAL A 85 18.64 -11.33 13.40
C VAL A 85 17.91 -12.47 14.11
N HIS A 86 16.66 -12.71 13.73
CA HIS A 86 15.80 -13.70 14.37
C HIS A 86 16.14 -15.12 13.89
N GLN A 87 15.77 -16.14 14.67
CA GLN A 87 16.07 -17.55 14.41
C GLN A 87 15.55 -18.09 13.05
N ASN A 88 14.55 -17.43 12.46
CA ASN A 88 13.91 -17.80 11.19
C ASN A 88 13.64 -16.56 10.32
N ALA A 89 14.59 -15.63 10.28
CA ALA A 89 14.50 -14.44 9.44
C ALA A 89 15.84 -14.12 8.82
N GLU A 90 15.83 -13.66 7.57
CA GLU A 90 17.05 -13.19 6.91
C GLU A 90 17.42 -11.76 7.30
N ASP A 91 16.42 -10.96 7.65
CA ASP A 91 16.59 -9.52 7.85
C ASP A 91 17.23 -9.17 9.21
N ILE A 92 18.00 -8.08 9.22
CA ILE A 92 18.51 -7.37 10.39
C ILE A 92 17.48 -6.33 10.80
N TYR A 93 16.98 -6.45 12.02
CA TYR A 93 15.95 -5.59 12.61
C TYR A 93 16.54 -4.65 13.65
N PHE A 94 15.98 -3.44 13.75
CA PHE A 94 16.39 -2.41 14.70
C PHE A 94 15.25 -2.10 15.65
N TYR A 95 15.54 -2.08 16.95
CA TYR A 95 14.54 -1.87 17.98
C TYR A 95 14.94 -0.78 18.97
N ILE A 96 13.92 -0.13 19.53
CA ILE A 96 14.01 0.69 20.73
C ILE A 96 13.08 0.07 21.78
N SER A 97 13.60 -0.16 22.98
CA SER A 97 12.79 -0.55 24.14
C SER A 97 12.74 0.59 25.14
N VAL A 98 11.53 0.96 25.57
CA VAL A 98 11.30 2.00 26.58
C VAL A 98 10.28 1.55 27.61
N PRO A 99 10.29 2.09 28.83
CA PRO A 99 9.27 1.79 29.83
C PRO A 99 7.85 2.14 29.34
N GLU A 100 6.87 1.37 29.81
CA GLU A 100 5.44 1.56 29.51
C GLU A 100 5.00 3.03 29.68
N GLY A 101 4.27 3.56 28.70
CA GLY A 101 3.84 4.96 28.65
C GLY A 101 4.87 5.96 28.11
N LYS A 102 6.08 5.51 27.74
CA LYS A 102 7.10 6.33 27.05
C LYS A 102 7.22 6.05 25.55
N ALA A 103 6.51 5.05 25.04
CA ALA A 103 6.51 4.64 23.64
C ALA A 103 6.26 5.81 22.67
N ASP A 104 5.18 6.58 22.87
CA ASP A 104 4.85 7.74 22.03
C ASP A 104 5.92 8.84 22.03
N TYR A 105 6.60 9.02 23.16
CA TYR A 105 7.69 9.99 23.25
C TYR A 105 8.89 9.52 22.41
N ALA A 106 9.26 8.24 22.54
CA ALA A 106 10.35 7.65 21.77
C ALA A 106 10.04 7.64 20.26
N ALA A 107 8.84 7.23 19.87
CA ALA A 107 8.39 7.25 18.48
C ALA A 107 8.44 8.65 17.87
N ARG A 108 7.94 9.67 18.59
CA ARG A 108 8.03 11.08 18.15
C ARG A 108 9.48 11.58 18.07
N ALA A 109 10.35 11.17 18.99
CA ALA A 109 11.76 11.55 18.96
C ALA A 109 12.48 10.96 17.73
N VAL A 110 12.21 9.69 17.40
CA VAL A 110 12.72 9.06 16.17
C VAL A 110 12.18 9.80 14.94
N GLN A 111 10.87 9.96 14.83
CA GLN A 111 10.21 10.58 13.68
C GLN A 111 10.48 12.08 13.52
N GLY A 112 10.97 12.76 14.58
CA GLY A 112 11.43 14.15 14.50
C GLY A 112 12.79 14.28 13.80
N LEU A 113 13.64 13.25 13.90
CA LEU A 113 14.99 13.23 13.32
C LEU A 113 15.06 12.42 12.02
N PHE A 114 14.18 11.42 11.89
CA PHE A 114 14.00 10.57 10.72
C PHE A 114 12.53 10.66 10.27
N PRO A 115 12.14 11.72 9.52
CA PRO A 115 10.73 12.01 9.22
C PRO A 115 9.97 10.86 8.55
N ASP A 116 10.67 10.13 7.68
CA ASP A 116 10.16 9.02 6.88
C ASP A 116 10.37 7.64 7.54
N ALA A 117 10.86 7.60 8.80
CA ALA A 117 10.98 6.35 9.55
C ALA A 117 9.62 5.84 10.04
N GLN A 118 9.39 4.54 9.88
CA GLN A 118 8.24 3.86 10.46
C GLN A 118 8.63 3.34 11.86
N VAL A 119 7.78 3.63 12.84
CA VAL A 119 7.95 3.18 14.22
C VAL A 119 6.68 2.46 14.66
N VAL A 120 6.79 1.16 14.89
CA VAL A 120 5.65 0.28 15.16
C VAL A 120 5.88 -0.47 16.46
N GLU A 121 4.91 -0.44 17.36
CA GLU A 121 4.93 -1.31 18.54
C GLU A 121 4.77 -2.77 18.11
N THR A 122 5.66 -3.63 18.61
CA THR A 122 5.73 -5.04 18.19
C THR A 122 5.81 -5.98 19.40
N SER A 123 5.42 -7.23 19.18
CA SER A 123 5.76 -8.31 20.11
C SER A 123 7.26 -8.53 20.17
N ASP A 124 7.73 -9.10 21.29
CA ASP A 124 9.14 -9.42 21.47
C ASP A 124 9.64 -10.42 20.41
N TYR A 125 10.92 -10.32 20.05
CA TYR A 125 11.56 -11.19 19.06
C TYR A 125 12.31 -12.33 19.73
N ASN A 126 12.60 -13.39 18.97
CA ASN A 126 13.38 -14.52 19.45
C ASN A 126 14.58 -14.82 18.53
N ILE A 127 15.77 -14.84 19.12
CA ILE A 127 17.02 -15.25 18.46
C ILE A 127 17.44 -16.67 18.82
N PHE A 128 16.80 -17.30 19.81
CA PHE A 128 17.25 -18.56 20.38
C PHE A 128 16.69 -19.76 19.62
N MET A 129 17.60 -20.64 19.20
CA MET A 129 17.23 -21.90 18.55
C MET A 129 16.74 -22.94 19.56
N HIS A 130 15.58 -23.54 19.26
CA HIS A 130 15.07 -24.66 20.04
C HIS A 130 16.00 -25.87 19.91
N ASN A 131 16.48 -26.42 21.03
CA ASN A 131 17.48 -27.50 21.10
C ASN A 131 18.85 -27.16 20.47
N GLY A 132 19.18 -25.87 20.31
CA GLY A 132 20.50 -25.40 19.86
C GLY A 132 21.46 -25.03 21.00
N GLY A 133 22.63 -24.51 20.64
CA GLY A 133 23.55 -23.87 21.57
C GLY A 133 23.40 -22.35 21.58
N SER A 134 23.80 -21.71 22.69
CA SER A 134 23.76 -20.25 22.83
C SER A 134 25.00 -19.75 23.54
N ALA A 135 25.49 -18.58 23.15
CA ALA A 135 26.66 -17.94 23.72
C ALA A 135 26.39 -16.44 23.95
N GLY A 136 27.12 -15.82 24.88
CA GLY A 136 26.96 -14.40 25.13
C GLY A 136 28.10 -13.77 25.93
N VAL A 137 28.37 -12.50 25.68
CA VAL A 137 29.38 -11.70 26.39
C VAL A 137 28.87 -10.31 26.77
N TYR A 138 29.49 -9.73 27.78
CA TYR A 138 29.41 -8.29 28.05
C TYR A 138 30.59 -7.57 27.38
N LEU A 139 30.39 -6.37 26.86
CA LEU A 139 31.50 -5.46 26.54
C LEU A 139 31.73 -4.46 27.67
N THR A 140 32.98 -4.35 28.12
CA THR A 140 33.42 -3.41 29.16
C THR A 140 34.57 -2.52 28.68
N GLN A 141 34.82 -1.40 29.35
CA GLN A 141 36.00 -0.58 29.11
C GLN A 141 37.25 -1.20 29.75
N LYS A 142 38.36 -1.24 29.00
CA LYS A 142 39.68 -1.69 29.49
C LYS A 142 40.31 -0.67 30.43
N ASP A 143 40.36 0.57 29.96
CA ASP A 143 40.99 1.69 30.64
C ASP A 143 39.94 2.52 31.38
N HIS A 144 40.39 3.49 32.16
CA HIS A 144 39.49 4.33 32.95
C HIS A 144 38.48 5.05 32.06
N TYR A 145 37.21 5.09 32.49
CA TYR A 145 36.05 5.54 31.70
C TYR A 145 36.15 6.97 31.14
N MET A 146 37.06 7.78 31.66
CA MET A 146 37.32 9.16 31.22
C MET A 146 37.96 9.20 29.84
N LEU A 147 38.69 8.15 29.45
CA LEU A 147 39.19 8.04 28.07
C LEU A 147 38.01 7.68 27.16
N PRO A 148 37.78 8.42 26.07
CA PRO A 148 36.75 8.06 25.11
C PRO A 148 37.20 6.90 24.23
N ILE A 149 36.26 6.16 23.68
CA ILE A 149 36.53 5.28 22.52
C ILE A 149 36.67 6.14 21.24
N ARG A 150 37.26 5.58 20.19
CA ARG A 150 37.30 6.25 18.87
C ARG A 150 35.88 6.43 18.35
N SER A 151 35.49 7.67 18.05
CA SER A 151 34.13 7.98 17.59
C SER A 151 33.99 7.95 16.06
N TYR A 152 32.75 7.91 15.57
CA TYR A 152 32.43 8.02 14.14
C TYR A 152 32.90 9.35 13.55
N ARG A 153 32.99 10.42 14.36
CA ARG A 153 33.52 11.72 13.94
C ARG A 153 35.03 11.68 13.70
N GLU A 154 35.76 10.90 14.50
CA GLU A 154 37.20 10.63 14.28
C GLU A 154 37.44 9.61 13.16
N ALA A 155 36.48 8.73 12.89
CA ALA A 155 36.58 7.72 11.86
C ALA A 155 36.20 8.24 10.47
N GLU A 156 35.29 9.23 10.40
CA GLU A 156 34.73 9.82 9.18
C GLU A 156 34.11 8.79 8.22
N ILE A 157 33.64 7.67 8.77
CA ILE A 157 33.03 6.54 8.05
C ILE A 157 31.85 5.98 8.85
N ASP A 158 30.99 5.19 8.19
CA ASP A 158 29.99 4.37 8.85
C ASP A 158 30.68 3.28 9.68
N THR A 159 30.70 3.50 11.00
CA THR A 159 31.34 2.62 11.99
C THR A 159 30.47 1.45 12.42
N PHE A 160 29.18 1.45 12.08
CA PHE A 160 28.26 0.36 12.42
C PHE A 160 28.12 -0.64 11.28
N SER A 161 28.37 -0.23 10.03
CA SER A 161 28.39 -1.09 8.85
C SER A 161 29.25 -2.36 9.00
N PRO A 162 30.49 -2.33 9.55
CA PRO A 162 31.26 -3.56 9.79
C PRO A 162 30.57 -4.55 10.74
N ILE A 163 29.81 -4.05 11.72
CA ILE A 163 29.06 -4.86 12.67
C ILE A 163 27.85 -5.50 11.99
N LEU A 164 27.11 -4.70 11.22
CA LEU A 164 25.97 -5.15 10.41
C LEU A 164 26.39 -6.17 9.34
N SER A 165 27.57 -6.00 8.73
CA SER A 165 28.14 -6.92 7.75
C SER A 165 28.42 -8.31 8.34
N THR A 166 28.73 -8.39 9.63
CA THR A 166 28.83 -9.68 10.32
C THR A 166 27.45 -10.29 10.54
N LEU A 167 26.45 -9.48 10.92
CA LEU A 167 25.08 -9.95 11.13
C LEU A 167 24.42 -10.46 9.83
N SER A 168 24.71 -9.85 8.68
CA SER A 168 24.11 -10.25 7.39
C SER A 168 24.58 -11.63 6.90
N LYS A 169 25.68 -12.16 7.45
CA LYS A 169 26.25 -13.47 7.13
C LYS A 169 25.58 -14.63 7.86
N LEU A 170 24.68 -14.35 8.82
CA LEU A 170 23.95 -15.41 9.51
C LEU A 170 23.05 -16.18 8.52
N ARG A 171 22.90 -17.48 8.80
CA ARG A 171 21.98 -18.35 8.04
C ARG A 171 20.53 -17.99 8.37
N GLU A 172 19.66 -18.09 7.37
CA GLU A 172 18.22 -17.82 7.49
C GLU A 172 17.54 -18.71 8.55
N THR A 173 17.99 -19.96 8.65
CA THR A 173 17.45 -20.95 9.58
C THR A 173 18.53 -21.42 10.54
N GLY A 174 18.15 -21.52 11.82
CA GLY A 174 18.98 -22.14 12.85
C GLY A 174 20.10 -21.26 13.41
N GLU A 175 20.25 -20.02 12.94
CA GLU A 175 21.17 -19.03 13.52
C GLU A 175 20.40 -17.77 13.92
N GLY A 176 20.81 -17.14 15.01
CA GLY A 176 20.24 -15.87 15.47
C GLY A 176 21.23 -15.13 16.37
N ALA A 177 21.22 -13.81 16.32
CA ALA A 177 22.09 -13.00 17.15
C ALA A 177 21.47 -11.63 17.43
N ALA A 178 21.84 -11.03 18.56
CA ALA A 178 21.45 -9.68 18.92
C ALA A 178 22.57 -8.93 19.62
N ILE A 179 22.63 -7.63 19.34
CA ILE A 179 23.43 -6.65 20.06
C ILE A 179 22.45 -5.76 20.82
N GLN A 180 22.56 -5.72 22.13
CA GLN A 180 21.69 -4.95 23.01
C GLN A 180 22.51 -3.93 23.78
N ILE A 181 22.12 -2.65 23.68
CA ILE A 181 22.71 -1.54 24.41
C ILE A 181 21.62 -0.93 25.29
N ILE A 182 21.67 -1.23 26.59
CA ILE A 182 20.77 -0.63 27.58
C ILE A 182 21.50 0.54 28.20
N MET A 183 20.91 1.73 28.16
CA MET A 183 21.57 2.96 28.61
C MET A 183 20.69 3.79 29.53
N LYS A 184 21.33 4.55 30.41
CA LYS A 184 20.72 5.50 31.33
C LYS A 184 21.59 6.76 31.45
N PRO A 185 21.02 7.97 31.52
CA PRO A 185 21.78 9.19 31.74
C PRO A 185 22.67 9.10 32.99
N ALA A 186 23.94 9.47 32.84
CA ALA A 186 24.88 9.51 33.96
C ALA A 186 24.56 10.68 34.90
N LYS A 187 24.80 10.49 36.20
CA LYS A 187 24.64 11.56 37.19
C LYS A 187 25.70 12.65 36.99
N ASN A 188 25.36 13.89 37.33
CA ASN A 188 26.23 15.08 37.20
C ASN A 188 27.64 14.92 37.81
N GLY A 189 27.84 14.01 38.78
CA GLY A 189 29.16 13.73 39.36
C GLY A 189 30.18 13.20 38.35
N VAL A 190 29.75 12.44 37.34
CA VAL A 190 30.65 11.88 36.32
C VAL A 190 31.28 13.00 35.50
N ASN A 191 30.47 13.93 34.99
CA ASN A 191 30.98 15.05 34.19
C ASN A 191 31.88 15.99 35.03
N LYS A 192 31.50 16.27 36.29
CA LYS A 192 32.35 17.04 37.22
C LYS A 192 33.74 16.43 37.38
N THR A 193 33.82 15.10 37.50
CA THR A 193 35.10 14.40 37.66
C THR A 193 35.97 14.52 36.40
N ILE A 194 35.37 14.47 35.20
CA ILE A 194 36.09 14.68 33.94
C ILE A 194 36.60 16.12 33.85
N VAL A 195 35.76 17.12 34.16
CA VAL A 195 36.15 18.54 34.14
C VAL A 195 37.27 18.85 35.14
N GLU A 196 37.21 18.29 36.34
CA GLU A 196 38.31 18.41 37.32
C GLU A 196 39.60 17.77 36.83
N SER A 197 39.50 16.66 36.11
CA SER A 197 40.63 15.96 35.49
C SER A 197 41.28 16.79 34.39
N ILE A 198 40.48 17.46 33.54
CA ILE A 198 40.97 18.42 32.52
C ILE A 198 41.76 19.55 33.19
N ARG A 199 41.25 20.12 34.30
CA ARG A 199 41.96 21.17 35.05
C ARG A 199 43.31 20.70 35.60
N LYS A 200 43.43 19.44 36.02
CA LYS A 200 44.70 18.84 36.49
C LYS A 200 45.69 18.65 35.34
N LEU A 201 45.21 18.21 34.18
CA LEU A 201 46.04 18.10 32.97
C LEU A 201 46.59 19.47 32.53
N HIS A 202 45.75 20.52 32.52
CA HIS A 202 46.20 21.90 32.24
C HIS A 202 47.27 22.41 33.22
N ARG A 203 47.31 21.89 34.45
CA ARG A 203 48.33 22.23 35.46
C ARG A 203 49.64 21.46 35.28
N GLY A 204 49.73 20.58 34.29
CA GLY A 204 50.90 19.75 33.98
C GLY A 204 50.95 18.41 34.71
N GLU A 205 49.82 17.92 35.25
CA GLU A 205 49.78 16.55 35.80
C GLU A 205 49.76 15.51 34.68
N LYS A 206 50.54 14.43 34.81
CA LYS A 206 50.56 13.33 33.83
C LYS A 206 49.20 12.61 33.80
N LEU A 207 48.71 12.29 32.60
CA LEU A 207 47.44 11.56 32.38
C LEU A 207 47.34 10.28 33.21
N SER A 208 48.41 9.50 33.31
CA SER A 208 48.45 8.26 34.09
C SER A 208 48.21 8.47 35.60
N ARG A 209 48.50 9.66 36.14
CA ARG A 209 48.20 10.03 37.53
C ARG A 209 46.75 10.50 37.66
N VAL A 210 46.25 11.26 36.70
CA VAL A 210 44.86 11.75 36.66
C VAL A 210 43.86 10.59 36.59
N LEU A 211 44.11 9.60 35.75
CA LEU A 211 43.27 8.40 35.61
C LEU A 211 43.32 7.45 36.83
N LYS A 212 44.33 7.59 37.71
CA LYS A 212 44.48 6.77 38.95
C LYS A 212 43.79 7.38 40.18
N ILE A 213 43.34 8.64 40.12
CA ILE A 213 42.79 9.38 41.28
C ILE A 213 41.36 8.95 41.66
N GLY A 214 40.75 8.00 40.93
CA GLY A 214 39.40 7.49 41.26
C GLY A 214 39.29 6.58 42.50
N VAL A 215 40.39 6.09 43.10
CA VAL A 215 40.33 5.04 44.14
C VAL A 215 40.98 5.41 45.48
N LEU A 216 41.80 6.47 45.58
CA LEU A 216 42.66 6.67 46.78
C LEU A 216 42.53 8.02 47.52
N TYR A 217 41.62 8.92 47.14
CA TYR A 217 41.65 10.29 47.69
C TYR A 217 40.88 10.53 49.00
N GLU A 218 40.07 9.59 49.51
CA GLU A 218 39.37 9.75 50.80
C GLU A 218 39.98 8.97 51.98
N VAL A 219 40.67 7.84 51.76
CA VAL A 219 41.15 6.99 52.87
C VAL A 219 42.52 7.45 53.41
N GLY A 220 43.39 8.00 52.56
CA GLY A 220 44.76 8.36 52.95
C GLY A 220 44.88 9.61 53.83
N ARG A 221 43.86 10.48 53.87
CA ARG A 221 43.91 11.75 54.61
C ARG A 221 43.56 11.61 56.10
N ILE A 222 43.01 10.47 56.51
CA ILE A 222 42.64 10.18 57.90
C ILE A 222 43.80 9.52 58.67
N LEU A 223 44.78 8.91 58.00
CA LEU A 223 45.77 8.04 58.65
C LEU A 223 47.18 8.61 58.82
N ASN A 224 47.54 9.78 58.24
CA ASN A 224 48.83 10.40 58.54
C ASN A 224 48.95 11.89 58.14
N PRO A 225 48.95 12.85 59.09
CA PRO A 225 49.08 14.28 58.78
C PRO A 225 50.52 14.75 58.53
N ASN A 226 51.54 13.93 58.78
CA ASN A 226 52.94 14.36 58.74
C ASN A 226 53.79 13.48 57.81
N LYS A 227 53.86 13.86 56.54
CA LYS A 227 55.05 13.64 55.72
C LYS A 227 55.29 14.85 54.82
N ARG A 228 56.18 15.73 55.25
CA ARG A 228 56.72 16.82 54.44
C ARG A 228 57.75 16.28 53.45
N LYS A 229 57.59 16.78 52.22
CA LYS A 229 58.41 16.75 51.00
C LYS A 229 59.91 16.46 51.16
N THR A 230 60.43 15.65 50.24
CA THR A 230 61.68 15.96 49.54
C THR A 230 61.67 15.31 48.16
N GLU A 231 61.68 16.15 47.13
CA GLU A 231 62.60 16.14 45.98
C GLU A 231 61.95 16.78 44.75
N THR A 232 62.68 17.76 44.25
CA THR A 232 62.33 18.68 43.18
C THR A 232 63.02 18.14 41.94
N GLU A 233 62.28 17.49 41.05
CA GLU A 233 62.67 17.41 39.64
C GLU A 233 61.76 18.36 38.87
N ILE A 234 62.35 19.44 38.37
CA ILE A 234 61.73 20.30 37.36
C ILE A 234 61.76 19.48 36.06
N ALA A 235 60.83 18.54 35.92
CA ALA A 235 60.46 18.03 34.61
C ALA A 235 59.68 19.14 33.90
N GLU A 236 60.08 19.50 32.69
CA GLU A 236 59.34 20.41 31.82
C GLU A 236 57.84 20.04 31.85
N LYS A 237 57.00 21.02 32.17
CA LYS A 237 55.54 20.87 32.16
C LYS A 237 55.07 20.77 30.70
N ILE A 238 55.18 19.59 30.12
CA ILE A 238 54.58 19.28 28.83
C ILE A 238 53.10 19.00 29.10
N VAL A 239 52.22 19.92 28.71
CA VAL A 239 50.77 19.70 28.73
C VAL A 239 50.46 18.72 27.61
N ASP A 240 49.85 17.58 27.95
CA ASP A 240 49.36 16.61 26.96
C ASP A 240 48.09 17.17 26.31
N GLN A 241 48.30 18.01 25.30
CA GLN A 241 47.24 18.71 24.57
C GLN A 241 46.23 17.72 23.97
N SER A 242 46.71 16.58 23.48
CA SER A 242 45.87 15.52 22.89
C SER A 242 44.92 14.88 23.90
N ALA A 243 45.39 14.64 25.13
CA ALA A 243 44.57 14.09 26.21
C ALA A 243 43.54 15.11 26.72
N VAL A 244 43.94 16.39 26.77
CA VAL A 244 43.04 17.50 27.11
C VAL A 244 41.91 17.61 26.10
N GLU A 245 42.21 17.58 24.81
CA GLU A 245 41.22 17.64 23.74
C GLU A 245 40.23 16.47 23.82
N ALA A 246 40.72 15.24 23.96
CA ALA A 246 39.88 14.04 24.06
C ALA A 246 38.94 14.07 25.28
N LEU A 247 39.41 14.47 26.46
CA LEU A 247 38.57 14.56 27.65
C LEU A 247 37.56 15.72 27.54
N THR A 248 37.97 16.84 26.93
CA THR A 248 37.10 18.00 26.70
C THR A 248 35.98 17.63 25.75
N GLU A 249 36.29 16.91 24.67
CA GLU A 249 35.30 16.38 23.75
C GLU A 249 34.33 15.39 24.42
N LYS A 250 34.84 14.53 25.32
CA LYS A 250 33.99 13.61 26.07
C LYS A 250 33.00 14.36 26.97
N ALA A 251 33.46 15.42 27.65
CA ALA A 251 32.68 16.22 28.59
C ALA A 251 31.68 17.19 27.94
N SER A 252 31.87 17.54 26.66
CA SER A 252 31.01 18.49 25.94
C SER A 252 29.66 17.92 25.53
N ARG A 253 29.48 16.60 25.65
CA ARG A 253 28.27 15.87 25.24
C ARG A 253 27.59 15.18 26.42
N PRO A 254 26.28 14.89 26.34
CA PRO A 254 25.59 14.10 27.36
C PRO A 254 26.25 12.74 27.53
N ILE A 255 26.42 12.31 28.79
CA ILE A 255 27.09 11.06 29.15
C ILE A 255 26.07 10.06 29.67
N PHE A 256 26.21 8.81 29.26
CA PHE A 256 25.38 7.68 29.65
C PHE A 256 26.21 6.60 30.33
N LEU A 257 25.56 5.88 31.23
CA LEU A 257 26.00 4.56 31.70
C LEU A 257 25.29 3.53 30.83
N ALA A 258 26.03 2.58 30.25
CA ALA A 258 25.44 1.57 29.38
C ALA A 258 25.89 0.14 29.74
N ASN A 259 25.00 -0.82 29.51
CA ASN A 259 25.34 -2.24 29.40
C ASN A 259 25.31 -2.63 27.93
N ILE A 260 26.41 -3.15 27.42
CA ILE A 260 26.50 -3.66 26.05
C ILE A 260 26.59 -5.18 26.12
N ARG A 261 25.68 -5.85 25.44
CA ARG A 261 25.57 -7.32 25.41
C ARG A 261 25.54 -7.79 23.97
N ILE A 262 26.23 -8.89 23.72
CA ILE A 262 26.15 -9.61 22.46
C ILE A 262 25.70 -11.02 22.81
N VAL A 263 24.64 -11.48 22.16
CA VAL A 263 24.07 -12.82 22.33
C VAL A 263 23.96 -13.47 20.95
N ALA A 264 24.34 -14.74 20.87
CA ALA A 264 24.20 -15.55 19.67
C ALA A 264 23.61 -16.92 20.02
N SER A 265 22.86 -17.49 19.08
CA SER A 265 22.34 -18.84 19.14
C SER A 265 22.54 -19.53 17.79
N ALA A 266 22.85 -20.82 17.84
CA ALA A 266 23.04 -21.65 16.66
C ALA A 266 22.63 -23.10 16.94
N GLU A 267 22.77 -23.97 15.94
CA GLU A 267 22.53 -25.42 16.05
C GLU A 267 23.34 -26.09 17.17
N ASN A 268 24.52 -25.57 17.50
CA ASN A 268 25.37 -26.08 18.59
C ASN A 268 26.17 -24.95 19.25
N GLU A 269 26.73 -25.23 20.44
CA GLU A 269 27.44 -24.23 21.25
C GLU A 269 28.68 -23.67 20.55
N SER A 270 29.45 -24.53 19.87
CA SER A 270 30.64 -24.10 19.11
C SER A 270 30.30 -23.06 18.06
N ARG A 271 29.25 -23.31 17.27
CA ARG A 271 28.82 -22.37 16.23
C ARG A 271 28.27 -21.06 16.82
N ALA A 272 27.57 -21.14 17.95
CA ALA A 272 27.11 -19.94 18.66
C ALA A 272 28.28 -19.10 19.18
N GLU A 273 29.35 -19.74 19.65
CA GLU A 273 30.59 -19.05 20.04
C GLU A 273 31.31 -18.41 18.84
N ASP A 274 31.35 -19.07 17.68
CA ASP A 274 31.95 -18.50 16.46
C ASP A 274 31.22 -17.21 16.04
N ILE A 275 29.88 -17.25 15.95
CA ILE A 275 29.05 -16.08 15.62
C ILE A 275 29.29 -14.95 16.62
N LEU A 276 29.32 -15.29 17.92
CA LEU A 276 29.57 -14.34 18.99
C LEU A 276 30.93 -13.65 18.84
N LEU A 277 31.98 -14.41 18.54
CA LEU A 277 33.34 -13.90 18.37
C LEU A 277 33.47 -13.03 17.12
N ASP A 278 32.86 -13.43 16.01
CA ASP A 278 32.84 -12.64 14.78
C ASP A 278 32.20 -11.27 15.05
N ILE A 279 31.03 -11.22 15.70
CA ILE A 279 30.35 -9.97 16.03
C ILE A 279 31.21 -9.15 17.00
N ALA A 280 31.70 -9.76 18.08
CA ALA A 280 32.42 -9.03 19.10
C ALA A 280 33.80 -8.53 18.64
N SER A 281 34.44 -9.20 17.68
CA SER A 281 35.71 -8.76 17.08
C SER A 281 35.58 -7.44 16.30
N SER A 282 34.39 -7.18 15.72
CA SER A 282 34.10 -5.93 14.99
C SER A 282 34.17 -4.68 15.89
N PHE A 283 34.07 -4.83 17.21
CA PHE A 283 34.21 -3.73 18.18
C PHE A 283 35.67 -3.30 18.41
N SER A 284 36.66 -4.05 17.88
CA SER A 284 38.07 -3.65 17.97
C SER A 284 38.37 -2.32 17.26
N GLN A 285 37.57 -1.96 16.24
CA GLN A 285 37.69 -0.72 15.46
C GLN A 285 37.58 0.57 16.30
N PHE A 286 36.95 0.49 17.47
CA PHE A 286 36.75 1.62 18.39
C PHE A 286 37.98 1.89 19.27
N SER A 287 39.05 1.09 19.13
CA SER A 287 40.31 1.30 19.84
C SER A 287 41.27 2.16 19.01
N SER A 288 41.99 3.06 19.67
CA SER A 288 43.08 3.85 19.07
C SER A 288 44.08 4.26 20.15
N SER A 289 45.23 4.82 19.74
CA SER A 289 46.17 5.42 20.69
C SER A 289 45.47 6.51 21.50
N MET A 290 45.68 6.53 22.83
CA MET A 290 45.04 7.49 23.74
C MET A 290 43.50 7.45 23.74
N ARG A 291 42.91 6.32 23.32
CA ARG A 291 41.48 6.00 23.43
C ARG A 291 41.30 4.75 24.29
N ASN A 292 40.07 4.55 24.75
CA ASN A 292 39.68 3.34 25.48
C ASN A 292 39.41 2.18 24.51
N THR A 293 39.50 0.95 25.03
CA THR A 293 39.20 -0.27 24.29
C THR A 293 38.02 -0.99 24.93
N LEU A 294 37.09 -1.48 24.10
CA LEU A 294 36.02 -2.37 24.55
C LEU A 294 36.52 -3.81 24.59
N LEU A 295 36.49 -4.42 25.77
CA LEU A 295 36.88 -5.81 26.00
C LEU A 295 35.67 -6.70 26.16
N MET A 296 35.75 -7.89 25.58
CA MET A 296 34.80 -8.98 25.81
C MET A 296 35.03 -9.61 27.17
N VAL A 297 33.96 -9.75 27.96
CA VAL A 297 33.96 -10.43 29.24
C VAL A 297 32.90 -11.52 29.24
N LYS A 298 33.33 -12.79 29.35
CA LYS A 298 32.40 -13.91 29.52
C LYS A 298 31.69 -13.82 30.88
N PRO A 299 30.36 -14.03 30.94
CA PRO A 299 29.62 -14.03 32.19
C PRO A 299 30.03 -15.22 33.07
N ARG A 300 29.94 -15.07 34.39
CA ARG A 300 30.14 -16.20 35.32
C ARG A 300 29.03 -17.25 35.21
N LYS A 301 27.80 -16.79 34.94
CA LYS A 301 26.62 -17.61 34.68
C LYS A 301 25.94 -17.07 33.44
N LEU A 302 25.92 -17.86 32.38
CA LEU A 302 25.33 -17.46 31.10
C LEU A 302 23.81 -17.23 31.22
N GLN A 303 23.14 -18.00 32.07
CA GLN A 303 21.72 -17.85 32.40
C GLN A 303 21.38 -16.44 32.92
N ASP A 304 22.25 -15.83 33.73
CA ASP A 304 22.03 -14.47 34.25
C ASP A 304 22.11 -13.44 33.12
N LEU A 305 23.01 -13.66 32.14
CA LEU A 305 23.12 -12.80 30.96
C LEU A 305 21.85 -12.90 30.11
N PHE A 306 21.36 -14.11 29.82
CA PHE A 306 20.15 -14.31 29.04
C PHE A 306 18.90 -13.78 29.74
N PHE A 307 18.79 -13.97 31.06
CA PHE A 307 17.70 -13.36 31.83
C PHE A 307 17.73 -11.84 31.73
N ASN A 308 18.89 -11.22 31.93
CA ASN A 308 18.98 -9.77 31.83
C ASN A 308 18.75 -9.27 30.39
N PHE A 309 19.15 -10.03 29.38
CA PHE A 309 18.90 -9.75 27.96
C PHE A 309 17.40 -9.76 27.64
N ALA A 310 16.71 -10.86 27.93
CA ALA A 310 15.29 -11.04 27.65
C ALA A 310 14.41 -10.01 28.35
N PHE A 311 14.75 -9.67 29.60
CA PHE A 311 14.01 -8.67 30.39
C PHE A 311 14.63 -7.27 30.32
N ARG A 312 15.58 -7.03 29.40
CA ARG A 312 16.21 -5.71 29.14
C ARG A 312 16.65 -4.97 30.42
N ARG A 313 17.14 -5.74 31.41
CA ARG A 313 17.44 -5.20 32.74
C ARG A 313 18.72 -4.40 32.76
N PHE A 314 18.67 -3.16 33.23
CA PHE A 314 19.89 -2.40 33.52
C PHE A 314 20.61 -2.94 34.77
N VAL A 315 21.91 -3.18 34.66
CA VAL A 315 22.78 -3.71 35.72
C VAL A 315 23.90 -2.70 35.99
N GLU A 316 23.87 -2.09 37.18
CA GLU A 316 24.84 -1.06 37.61
C GLU A 316 26.30 -1.56 37.65
N LYS A 317 26.51 -2.87 37.80
CA LYS A 317 27.84 -3.48 37.84
C LYS A 317 28.36 -3.71 36.41
N GLY A 318 29.56 -3.20 36.12
CA GLY A 318 30.20 -3.42 34.81
C GLY A 318 29.63 -2.54 33.70
N VAL A 319 29.03 -1.40 34.05
CA VAL A 319 28.60 -0.39 33.08
C VAL A 319 29.80 0.23 32.37
N VAL A 320 29.63 0.54 31.09
CA VAL A 320 30.53 1.42 30.34
C VAL A 320 30.01 2.85 30.40
N THR A 321 30.91 3.83 30.42
CA THR A 321 30.53 5.25 30.41
C THR A 321 30.91 5.87 29.08
N LEU A 322 29.89 6.23 28.29
CA LEU A 322 30.01 6.70 26.92
C LEU A 322 29.20 7.99 26.75
N ASN A 323 29.70 8.94 25.99
CA ASN A 323 28.89 10.08 25.55
C ASN A 323 28.02 9.71 24.33
N THR A 324 27.16 10.62 23.89
CA THR A 324 26.26 10.40 22.73
C THR A 324 27.00 10.06 21.44
N ALA A 325 28.16 10.69 21.17
CA ALA A 325 28.94 10.41 19.97
C ALA A 325 29.57 9.00 20.01
N GLU A 326 30.11 8.60 21.17
CA GLU A 326 30.62 7.25 21.40
C GLU A 326 29.52 6.20 21.25
N LEU A 327 28.31 6.47 21.77
CA LEU A 327 27.14 5.60 21.59
C LEU A 327 26.73 5.49 20.11
N ALA A 328 26.65 6.61 19.39
CA ALA A 328 26.30 6.64 17.96
C ALA A 328 27.32 5.91 17.09
N SER A 329 28.57 5.80 17.56
CA SER A 329 29.63 5.04 16.88
C SER A 329 29.41 3.54 16.96
N ILE A 330 28.87 3.04 18.09
CA ILE A 330 28.64 1.61 18.29
C ILE A 330 27.22 1.17 17.91
N PHE A 331 26.30 2.11 17.71
CA PHE A 331 24.95 1.87 17.21
C PHE A 331 24.38 3.13 16.57
N HIS A 332 23.92 3.03 15.33
CA HIS A 332 23.03 4.00 14.69
C HIS A 332 22.09 3.29 13.72
N PHE A 333 20.97 3.92 13.40
CA PHE A 333 20.11 3.43 12.33
C PHE A 333 20.86 3.46 11.00
N PRO A 334 20.59 2.52 10.07
CA PRO A 334 21.36 2.43 8.85
C PRO A 334 21.15 3.71 8.03
N ILE A 335 22.25 4.26 7.54
CA ILE A 335 22.24 5.47 6.73
C ILE A 335 22.04 5.08 5.26
N PRO A 336 21.65 6.00 4.35
CA PRO A 336 21.31 5.57 2.99
C PRO A 336 22.52 5.03 2.21
N GLN A 337 23.75 5.37 2.62
CA GLN A 337 25.02 4.80 2.14
C GLN A 337 25.42 3.45 2.76
N THR A 338 24.70 2.96 3.78
CA THR A 338 25.00 1.66 4.42
C THR A 338 24.75 0.52 3.42
N ASP A 339 25.82 0.05 2.78
CA ASP A 339 25.78 -1.04 1.81
C ASP A 339 25.93 -2.41 2.47
N VAL A 340 24.93 -2.77 3.29
CA VAL A 340 24.85 -4.07 3.94
C VAL A 340 23.57 -4.79 3.48
N PRO A 341 23.66 -6.02 2.96
CA PRO A 341 22.49 -6.77 2.52
C PRO A 341 21.64 -7.18 3.74
N ARG A 342 20.37 -7.51 3.47
CA ARG A 342 19.43 -8.02 4.47
C ARG A 342 19.15 -7.06 5.64
N ILE A 343 19.23 -5.75 5.43
CA ILE A 343 18.69 -4.78 6.39
C ILE A 343 17.17 -4.67 6.20
N LYS A 344 16.40 -4.62 7.30
CA LYS A 344 14.97 -4.32 7.25
C LYS A 344 14.70 -2.83 6.97
N TRP A 345 14.60 -2.47 5.70
CA TRP A 345 14.23 -1.12 5.28
C TRP A 345 12.71 -0.89 5.35
N ALA A 346 12.29 0.36 5.54
CA ALA A 346 10.91 0.75 5.29
C ALA A 346 10.60 0.57 3.80
N LYS A 347 9.55 -0.18 3.50
CA LYS A 347 9.21 -0.58 2.12
C LYS A 347 8.52 0.52 1.32
N THR A 348 7.86 1.45 2.00
CA THR A 348 7.01 2.46 1.38
C THR A 348 7.08 3.72 2.22
N ARG A 349 7.29 4.87 1.58
CA ARG A 349 7.18 6.16 2.25
C ARG A 349 5.76 6.33 2.80
N GLU A 350 5.64 6.86 4.01
CA GLU A 350 4.33 7.17 4.59
C GLU A 350 4.08 8.68 4.53
N SER A 351 3.02 9.09 3.84
CA SER A 351 2.49 10.46 3.88
C SER A 351 1.24 10.55 4.75
N ALA A 352 1.10 11.65 5.49
CA ALA A 352 -0.03 11.88 6.38
C ALA A 352 -1.33 12.12 5.60
N PRO A 353 -2.48 11.58 6.05
CA PRO A 353 -3.76 11.95 5.47
C PRO A 353 -4.08 13.42 5.74
N PRO A 354 -4.80 14.11 4.84
CA PRO A 354 -5.18 15.49 5.03
C PRO A 354 -6.16 15.64 6.20
N ASP A 355 -6.06 16.73 6.96
CA ASP A 355 -6.89 16.92 8.16
C ASP A 355 -8.38 17.12 7.85
N ASN A 356 -8.70 17.56 6.62
CA ASN A 356 -10.06 17.80 6.17
C ASN A 356 -10.76 16.55 5.61
N LEU A 357 -10.23 15.33 5.84
CA LEU A 357 -10.85 14.09 5.39
C LEU A 357 -12.37 14.05 5.72
N PRO A 358 -13.22 13.64 4.76
CA PRO A 358 -14.66 13.57 5.00
C PRO A 358 -15.04 12.64 6.15
N LYS A 359 -16.03 13.07 6.95
CA LYS A 359 -16.61 12.27 8.04
C LYS A 359 -17.71 11.33 7.55
N GLU A 360 -18.31 11.65 6.41
CA GLU A 360 -19.44 10.96 5.79
C GLU A 360 -19.10 10.56 4.34
N GLY A 361 -19.93 9.71 3.75
CA GLY A 361 -19.72 9.13 2.42
C GLY A 361 -19.14 7.72 2.45
N VAL A 362 -18.83 7.19 1.28
CA VAL A 362 -18.33 5.82 1.13
C VAL A 362 -16.91 5.70 1.66
N ILE A 363 -16.61 4.61 2.34
CA ILE A 363 -15.28 4.31 2.85
C ILE A 363 -14.46 3.68 1.73
N LEU A 364 -13.33 4.30 1.40
CA LEU A 364 -12.37 3.79 0.42
C LEU A 364 -11.32 2.88 1.09
N GLY A 365 -11.01 3.17 2.35
CA GLY A 365 -10.02 2.42 3.13
C GLY A 365 -9.68 3.15 4.43
N GLU A 366 -8.49 2.86 4.95
CA GLU A 366 -7.97 3.46 6.17
C GLU A 366 -6.56 3.99 5.92
N SER A 367 -6.29 5.21 6.37
CA SER A 367 -4.94 5.73 6.43
C SER A 367 -4.35 5.38 7.79
N HIS A 368 -3.19 4.75 7.76
CA HIS A 368 -2.40 4.40 8.94
C HIS A 368 -1.18 5.31 8.89
N PHE A 369 -1.06 6.24 9.83
CA PHE A 369 0.06 7.16 9.90
C PHE A 369 0.43 7.42 11.36
N ARG A 370 1.68 7.13 11.73
CA ARG A 370 2.22 7.36 13.09
C ARG A 370 1.34 6.76 14.21
N GLY A 371 0.81 5.56 13.98
CA GLY A 371 -0.05 4.85 14.94
C GLY A 371 -1.50 5.35 14.99
N GLU A 372 -1.84 6.42 14.27
CA GLU A 372 -3.23 6.88 14.12
C GLU A 372 -3.89 6.19 12.91
N VAL A 373 -5.10 5.69 13.12
CA VAL A 373 -5.94 5.11 12.05
C VAL A 373 -7.09 6.04 11.74
N ARG A 374 -7.13 6.59 10.53
CA ARG A 374 -8.23 7.44 10.04
C ARG A 374 -8.95 6.77 8.87
N LYS A 375 -10.27 6.69 8.94
CA LYS A 375 -11.09 6.20 7.81
C LYS A 375 -11.05 7.21 6.67
N VAL A 376 -10.69 6.73 5.48
CA VAL A 376 -10.66 7.50 4.25
C VAL A 376 -12.01 7.38 3.58
N ARG A 377 -12.70 8.52 3.42
CA ARG A 377 -14.05 8.58 2.84
C ARG A 377 -14.11 9.51 1.65
N MET A 378 -15.06 9.25 0.76
CA MET A 378 -15.38 10.11 -0.37
C MET A 378 -16.86 10.49 -0.35
N THR A 379 -17.14 11.78 -0.45
CA THR A 379 -18.51 12.31 -0.42
C THR A 379 -19.23 12.06 -1.73
N VAL A 380 -20.56 12.03 -1.71
CA VAL A 380 -21.37 11.87 -2.94
C VAL A 380 -21.03 12.94 -3.99
N ASP A 381 -20.81 14.21 -3.60
CA ASP A 381 -20.47 15.25 -4.58
C ASP A 381 -19.08 15.08 -5.19
N ASP A 382 -18.11 14.59 -4.41
CA ASP A 382 -16.77 14.31 -4.91
C ASP A 382 -16.77 13.08 -5.84
N ARG A 383 -17.63 12.07 -5.58
CA ARG A 383 -17.82 10.90 -6.46
C ARG A 383 -18.30 11.25 -7.86
N ARG A 384 -19.06 12.34 -8.01
CA ARG A 384 -19.55 12.84 -9.31
C ARG A 384 -18.46 13.36 -10.25
N ARG A 385 -17.22 13.40 -9.77
CA ARG A 385 -16.04 13.68 -10.58
C ARG A 385 -15.23 12.40 -10.85
N HIS A 386 -15.85 11.24 -10.71
CA HIS A 386 -15.28 9.94 -11.04
C HIS A 386 -14.07 9.54 -10.16
N LEU A 387 -13.76 8.25 -10.16
CA LEU A 387 -12.64 7.65 -9.46
C LEU A 387 -11.83 6.80 -10.43
N TYR A 388 -10.54 7.09 -10.54
CA TYR A 388 -9.60 6.31 -11.32
C TYR A 388 -8.79 5.37 -10.43
N VAL A 389 -8.67 4.12 -10.83
CA VAL A 389 -7.97 3.05 -10.11
C VAL A 389 -6.95 2.39 -11.04
N ILE A 390 -5.69 2.38 -10.64
CA ILE A 390 -4.61 1.78 -11.41
C ILE A 390 -3.75 0.85 -10.56
N GLY A 391 -3.25 -0.23 -11.17
CA GLY A 391 -2.33 -1.16 -10.53
C GLY A 391 -2.23 -2.49 -11.26
N GLN A 392 -1.12 -3.19 -11.08
CA GLN A 392 -0.90 -4.51 -11.65
C GLN A 392 -1.92 -5.55 -11.13
N THR A 393 -2.01 -6.69 -11.81
CA THR A 393 -2.83 -7.84 -11.35
C THR A 393 -2.44 -8.26 -9.92
N GLY A 394 -3.44 -8.60 -9.10
CA GLY A 394 -3.23 -9.12 -7.74
C GLY A 394 -2.85 -8.07 -6.68
N THR A 395 -2.82 -6.78 -7.02
CA THR A 395 -2.43 -5.71 -6.08
C THR A 395 -3.54 -5.27 -5.11
N GLY A 396 -4.81 -5.55 -5.44
CA GLY A 396 -5.96 -5.24 -4.57
C GLY A 396 -7.09 -4.44 -5.22
N LYS A 397 -7.01 -4.10 -6.52
CA LYS A 397 -8.02 -3.31 -7.26
C LYS A 397 -9.45 -3.88 -7.13
N SER A 398 -9.64 -5.16 -7.46
CA SER A 398 -10.98 -5.79 -7.41
C SER A 398 -11.54 -5.79 -5.99
N ASN A 399 -10.71 -6.08 -4.99
CA ASN A 399 -11.09 -5.99 -3.57
C ASN A 399 -11.45 -4.55 -3.15
N PHE A 400 -10.77 -3.54 -3.67
CA PHE A 400 -11.12 -2.14 -3.47
C PHE A 400 -12.50 -1.80 -4.05
N MET A 401 -12.76 -2.17 -5.30
CA MET A 401 -14.07 -1.97 -5.93
C MET A 401 -15.19 -2.71 -5.20
N LEU A 402 -14.97 -3.98 -4.83
CA LEU A 402 -15.94 -4.81 -4.08
C LEU A 402 -16.43 -4.11 -2.81
N ASN A 403 -15.51 -3.54 -2.03
CA ASN A 403 -15.87 -2.86 -0.80
C ASN A 403 -16.71 -1.60 -1.04
N ILE A 404 -16.50 -0.88 -2.14
CA ILE A 404 -17.29 0.31 -2.48
C ILE A 404 -18.67 -0.11 -3.01
N VAL A 405 -18.73 -1.09 -3.92
CA VAL A 405 -19.99 -1.62 -4.49
C VAL A 405 -20.89 -2.17 -3.37
N ALA A 406 -20.32 -2.91 -2.41
CA ALA A 406 -21.09 -3.42 -1.27
C ALA A 406 -21.72 -2.29 -0.45
N GLN A 407 -20.97 -1.21 -0.19
CA GLN A 407 -21.51 -0.03 0.51
C GLN A 407 -22.62 0.65 -0.29
N ASP A 408 -22.48 0.78 -1.61
CA ASP A 408 -23.52 1.37 -2.46
C ASP A 408 -24.83 0.58 -2.42
N MET A 409 -24.74 -0.75 -2.53
CA MET A 409 -25.93 -1.61 -2.42
C MET A 409 -26.60 -1.47 -1.05
N GLU A 410 -25.80 -1.44 0.03
CA GLU A 410 -26.27 -1.24 1.41
C GLU A 410 -26.91 0.14 1.63
N ASN A 411 -26.36 1.18 1.00
CA ASN A 411 -26.88 2.55 1.08
C ASN A 411 -28.15 2.77 0.25
N GLY A 412 -28.60 1.77 -0.52
CA GLY A 412 -29.76 1.93 -1.40
C GLY A 412 -29.44 2.62 -2.73
N ASP A 413 -28.17 2.68 -3.12
CA ASP A 413 -27.75 3.28 -4.38
C ASP A 413 -27.84 2.29 -5.55
N GLY A 414 -27.94 2.86 -6.75
CA GLY A 414 -27.97 2.11 -8.00
C GLY A 414 -26.57 2.03 -8.59
N CYS A 415 -26.21 0.85 -9.09
CA CYS A 415 -24.90 0.64 -9.69
C CYS A 415 -24.95 -0.33 -10.86
N CYS A 416 -24.00 -0.16 -11.77
CA CYS A 416 -23.67 -1.12 -12.81
C CYS A 416 -22.23 -1.57 -12.61
N VAL A 417 -21.96 -2.87 -12.68
CA VAL A 417 -20.61 -3.43 -12.66
C VAL A 417 -20.37 -4.22 -13.92
N ILE A 418 -19.36 -3.82 -14.70
CA ILE A 418 -18.89 -4.53 -15.89
C ILE A 418 -17.60 -5.26 -15.56
N ASP A 419 -17.65 -6.58 -15.63
CA ASP A 419 -16.54 -7.48 -15.38
C ASP A 419 -16.30 -8.40 -16.60
N PRO A 420 -15.13 -8.33 -17.27
CA PRO A 420 -14.80 -9.21 -18.38
C PRO A 420 -14.74 -10.69 -17.98
N HIS A 421 -14.37 -11.01 -16.74
CA HIS A 421 -14.10 -12.38 -16.31
C HIS A 421 -15.31 -13.03 -15.61
N GLY A 422 -16.04 -12.27 -14.81
CA GLY A 422 -17.25 -12.68 -14.08
C GLY A 422 -17.04 -12.96 -12.60
N ASP A 423 -15.78 -13.09 -12.15
CA ASP A 423 -15.42 -13.39 -10.77
C ASP A 423 -15.82 -12.24 -9.81
N LEU A 424 -15.66 -10.99 -10.24
CA LEU A 424 -16.04 -9.80 -9.45
C LEU A 424 -17.55 -9.79 -9.21
N VAL A 425 -18.35 -10.10 -10.23
CA VAL A 425 -19.81 -10.18 -10.12
C VAL A 425 -20.23 -11.29 -9.14
N ASP A 426 -19.56 -12.43 -9.20
CA ASP A 426 -19.83 -13.54 -8.28
C ASP A 426 -19.59 -13.17 -6.83
N ASP A 427 -18.52 -12.43 -6.54
CA ASP A 427 -18.25 -11.93 -5.19
C ASP A 427 -19.30 -10.89 -4.75
N ILE A 428 -19.68 -9.95 -5.64
CA ILE A 428 -20.71 -8.92 -5.35
C ILE A 428 -22.04 -9.57 -4.97
N LEU A 429 -22.45 -10.61 -5.68
CA LEU A 429 -23.71 -11.32 -5.44
C LEU A 429 -23.82 -11.90 -4.02
N THR A 430 -22.68 -12.21 -3.37
CA THR A 430 -22.68 -12.67 -1.97
C THR A 430 -23.01 -11.56 -0.97
N ARG A 431 -22.93 -10.29 -1.39
CA ARG A 431 -23.11 -9.10 -0.55
C ARG A 431 -24.37 -8.28 -0.86
N VAL A 432 -25.21 -8.74 -1.78
CA VAL A 432 -26.49 -8.09 -2.05
C VAL A 432 -27.36 -8.12 -0.78
N PRO A 433 -27.82 -6.96 -0.28
CA PRO A 433 -28.72 -6.90 0.86
C PRO A 433 -30.05 -7.60 0.56
N ALA A 434 -30.64 -8.28 1.55
CA ALA A 434 -31.90 -9.01 1.36
C ALA A 434 -33.04 -8.13 0.82
N SER A 435 -33.09 -6.85 1.20
CA SER A 435 -34.09 -5.88 0.74
C SER A 435 -33.93 -5.42 -0.71
N ARG A 436 -32.82 -5.77 -1.38
CA ARG A 436 -32.46 -5.33 -2.73
C ARG A 436 -32.38 -6.50 -3.73
N ILE A 437 -32.73 -7.71 -3.31
CA ILE A 437 -32.62 -8.92 -4.14
C ILE A 437 -33.43 -8.78 -5.44
N ASP A 438 -34.61 -8.18 -5.38
CA ASP A 438 -35.50 -7.99 -6.53
C ASP A 438 -35.00 -6.90 -7.51
N ASP A 439 -34.06 -6.07 -7.06
CA ASP A 439 -33.45 -5.00 -7.89
C ASP A 439 -32.28 -5.50 -8.73
N VAL A 440 -31.83 -6.75 -8.52
CA VAL A 440 -30.64 -7.29 -9.18
C VAL A 440 -30.97 -7.81 -10.58
N ILE A 441 -30.19 -7.35 -11.55
CA ILE A 441 -30.15 -7.87 -12.92
C ILE A 441 -28.76 -8.44 -13.16
N VAL A 442 -28.67 -9.74 -13.40
CA VAL A 442 -27.43 -10.41 -13.79
C VAL A 442 -27.46 -10.67 -15.29
N PHE A 443 -26.67 -9.89 -16.04
CA PHE A 443 -26.44 -10.12 -17.46
C PHE A 443 -25.21 -11.01 -17.64
N ASP A 444 -25.45 -12.28 -17.95
CA ASP A 444 -24.41 -13.29 -18.18
C ASP A 444 -24.61 -13.93 -19.56
N PRO A 445 -23.87 -13.51 -20.60
CA PRO A 445 -23.99 -14.07 -21.94
C PRO A 445 -23.53 -15.53 -22.03
N GLY A 446 -22.86 -16.05 -21.00
CA GLY A 446 -22.49 -17.45 -20.89
C GLY A 446 -23.64 -18.36 -20.47
N ASP A 447 -24.80 -17.81 -20.13
CA ASP A 447 -26.00 -18.54 -19.71
C ASP A 447 -26.98 -18.76 -20.86
N LEU A 448 -26.89 -19.95 -21.47
CA LEU A 448 -27.76 -20.33 -22.59
C LEU A 448 -29.15 -20.81 -22.17
N LYS A 449 -29.43 -21.00 -20.86
CA LYS A 449 -30.72 -21.55 -20.43
C LYS A 449 -31.85 -20.54 -20.63
N ARG A 450 -31.60 -19.30 -20.21
CA ARG A 450 -32.52 -18.19 -20.45
C ARG A 450 -31.75 -16.90 -20.80
N PRO A 451 -31.31 -16.75 -22.05
CA PRO A 451 -30.54 -15.58 -22.47
C PRO A 451 -31.32 -14.29 -22.27
N LEU A 452 -30.64 -13.25 -21.79
CA LEU A 452 -31.18 -11.89 -21.71
C LEU A 452 -30.94 -11.18 -23.05
N GLY A 453 -32.02 -10.71 -23.68
CA GLY A 453 -31.93 -9.94 -24.92
C GLY A 453 -31.21 -8.61 -24.72
N LEU A 454 -30.34 -8.26 -25.65
CA LEU A 454 -29.72 -6.94 -25.74
C LEU A 454 -29.79 -6.46 -27.20
N ASN A 455 -30.90 -5.83 -27.54
CA ASN A 455 -31.10 -5.32 -28.89
C ASN A 455 -30.44 -3.94 -29.03
N MET A 456 -29.41 -3.88 -29.87
CA MET A 456 -28.64 -2.66 -30.12
C MET A 456 -29.50 -1.59 -30.81
N LEU A 457 -30.45 -2.02 -31.64
CA LEU A 457 -31.37 -1.15 -32.38
C LEU A 457 -32.59 -0.73 -31.57
N ASP A 458 -32.74 -1.19 -30.33
CA ASP A 458 -33.88 -0.88 -29.47
C ASP A 458 -33.84 0.58 -28.99
N TYR A 459 -34.96 1.28 -29.10
CA TYR A 459 -35.09 2.67 -28.72
C TYR A 459 -36.54 3.01 -28.37
N ASP A 460 -36.74 4.12 -27.67
CA ASP A 460 -38.09 4.62 -27.36
C ASP A 460 -38.72 5.21 -28.62
N LEU A 461 -39.78 4.57 -29.12
CA LEU A 461 -40.51 5.02 -30.31
C LEU A 461 -41.08 6.44 -30.17
N SER A 462 -41.27 6.94 -28.94
CA SER A 462 -41.68 8.33 -28.67
C SER A 462 -40.54 9.34 -28.83
N ARG A 463 -39.29 8.88 -28.89
CA ARG A 463 -38.05 9.68 -29.04
C ARG A 463 -37.25 9.23 -30.28
N PRO A 464 -37.78 9.40 -31.50
CA PRO A 464 -37.13 8.92 -32.72
C PRO A 464 -35.73 9.52 -32.98
N GLU A 465 -35.40 10.67 -32.39
CA GLU A 465 -34.07 11.27 -32.44
C GLU A 465 -32.96 10.37 -31.88
N GLN A 466 -33.31 9.41 -31.01
CA GLN A 466 -32.38 8.42 -30.45
C GLN A 466 -31.69 7.57 -31.53
N LYS A 467 -32.33 7.37 -32.68
CA LYS A 467 -31.78 6.61 -33.81
C LYS A 467 -30.41 7.15 -34.24
N SER A 468 -30.23 8.47 -34.29
CA SER A 468 -28.96 9.08 -34.71
C SER A 468 -27.82 8.74 -33.75
N PHE A 469 -28.10 8.74 -32.44
CA PHE A 469 -27.12 8.35 -31.42
C PHE A 469 -26.74 6.87 -31.57
N ILE A 470 -27.75 5.98 -31.68
CA ILE A 470 -27.53 4.54 -31.83
C ILE A 470 -26.67 4.26 -33.06
N VAL A 471 -26.95 4.88 -34.21
CA VAL A 471 -26.15 4.68 -35.42
C VAL A 471 -24.70 5.10 -35.21
N ASN A 472 -24.47 6.29 -34.64
CA ASN A 472 -23.11 6.79 -34.44
C ASN A 472 -22.33 5.91 -33.46
N GLU A 473 -22.96 5.53 -32.34
CA GLU A 473 -22.35 4.62 -31.36
C GLU A 473 -22.04 3.26 -32.00
N MET A 474 -22.96 2.69 -32.77
CA MET A 474 -22.73 1.41 -33.45
C MET A 474 -21.56 1.47 -34.45
N LEU A 475 -21.40 2.58 -35.17
CA LEU A 475 -20.23 2.78 -36.04
C LEU A 475 -18.95 2.84 -35.22
N SER A 476 -18.90 3.64 -34.14
CA SER A 476 -17.74 3.74 -33.26
C SER A 476 -17.37 2.40 -32.61
N ILE A 477 -18.36 1.60 -32.22
CA ILE A 477 -18.16 0.24 -31.68
C ILE A 477 -17.51 -0.65 -32.73
N PHE A 478 -18.04 -0.68 -33.96
CA PHE A 478 -17.49 -1.51 -35.02
C PHE A 478 -16.09 -1.04 -35.45
N ASP A 479 -15.87 0.28 -35.54
CA ASP A 479 -14.54 0.86 -35.78
C ASP A 479 -13.55 0.38 -34.72
N LYS A 480 -13.95 0.38 -33.44
CA LYS A 480 -13.10 -0.08 -32.34
C LYS A 480 -12.80 -1.58 -32.39
N LEU A 481 -13.81 -2.41 -32.66
CA LEU A 481 -13.66 -3.87 -32.72
C LEU A 481 -12.75 -4.32 -33.87
N PHE A 482 -12.75 -3.59 -34.98
CA PHE A 482 -12.00 -3.94 -36.19
C PHE A 482 -10.80 -3.04 -36.47
N GLU A 483 -10.42 -2.17 -35.53
CA GLU A 483 -9.29 -1.21 -35.63
C GLU A 483 -7.96 -1.89 -36.04
N LYS A 484 -7.73 -3.12 -35.58
CA LYS A 484 -6.50 -3.88 -35.87
C LYS A 484 -6.46 -4.54 -37.25
N GLN A 485 -7.53 -4.44 -38.04
CA GLN A 485 -7.58 -5.03 -39.38
C GLN A 485 -6.96 -4.08 -40.42
N PRO A 486 -6.05 -4.55 -41.30
CA PRO A 486 -5.29 -3.70 -42.22
C PRO A 486 -6.14 -2.82 -43.16
N GLU A 487 -7.37 -3.23 -43.45
CA GLU A 487 -8.28 -2.53 -44.37
C GLU A 487 -9.20 -1.53 -43.66
N GLY A 488 -9.27 -1.54 -42.31
CA GLY A 488 -10.20 -0.73 -41.53
C GLY A 488 -11.68 -0.89 -41.94
N LEU A 489 -12.55 -0.06 -41.37
CA LEU A 489 -13.90 0.14 -41.89
C LEU A 489 -13.88 1.37 -42.80
N GLY A 490 -13.84 1.15 -44.11
CA GLY A 490 -13.78 2.24 -45.08
C GLY A 490 -15.05 3.11 -45.09
N PRO A 491 -15.01 4.33 -45.68
CA PRO A 491 -16.17 5.22 -45.76
C PRO A 491 -17.43 4.57 -46.36
N MET A 492 -17.23 3.65 -47.31
CA MET A 492 -18.31 2.85 -47.91
C MET A 492 -18.99 1.95 -46.88
N PHE A 493 -18.23 1.23 -46.04
CA PHE A 493 -18.81 0.41 -44.96
C PHE A 493 -19.70 1.26 -44.07
N GLN A 494 -19.17 2.41 -43.63
CA GLN A 494 -19.86 3.31 -42.71
C GLN A 494 -21.15 3.87 -43.33
N GLN A 495 -21.13 4.26 -44.61
CA GLN A 495 -22.32 4.76 -45.31
C GLN A 495 -23.40 3.69 -45.47
N TYR A 496 -23.04 2.48 -45.89
CA TYR A 496 -23.98 1.37 -46.04
C TYR A 496 -24.53 0.88 -44.70
N MET A 497 -23.68 0.76 -43.68
CA MET A 497 -24.10 0.39 -42.32
C MET A 497 -25.06 1.44 -41.76
N ARG A 498 -24.71 2.73 -41.82
CA ARG A 498 -25.57 3.84 -41.37
C ARG A 498 -26.98 3.74 -41.96
N ASN A 499 -27.08 3.63 -43.29
CA ASN A 499 -28.37 3.59 -43.96
C ASN A 499 -29.12 2.27 -43.76
N SER A 500 -28.41 1.17 -43.50
CA SER A 500 -29.02 -0.11 -43.12
C SER A 500 -29.66 -0.04 -41.74
N LEU A 501 -28.91 0.43 -40.74
CA LEU A 501 -29.41 0.58 -39.37
C LEU A 501 -30.58 1.57 -39.32
N LEU A 502 -30.49 2.71 -40.05
CA LEU A 502 -31.59 3.67 -40.15
C LEU A 502 -32.82 3.04 -40.80
N LEU A 503 -32.69 2.33 -41.92
CA LEU A 503 -33.83 1.67 -42.58
C LEU A 503 -34.56 0.72 -41.62
N LEU A 504 -33.80 -0.11 -40.89
CA LEU A 504 -34.36 -1.04 -39.90
C LEU A 504 -35.08 -0.31 -38.76
N MET A 505 -34.49 0.76 -38.22
CA MET A 505 -35.09 1.51 -37.12
C MET A 505 -36.27 2.39 -37.55
N GLU A 506 -36.27 2.97 -38.76
CA GLU A 506 -37.39 3.75 -39.29
C GLU A 506 -38.67 2.91 -39.44
N ASP A 507 -38.52 1.66 -39.87
CA ASP A 507 -39.64 0.72 -40.01
C ASP A 507 -39.96 -0.06 -38.72
N ALA A 508 -39.26 0.21 -37.60
CA ALA A 508 -39.38 -0.57 -36.37
C ALA A 508 -40.80 -0.59 -35.78
N LYS A 509 -41.61 0.45 -36.05
CA LYS A 509 -43.03 0.51 -35.63
C LYS A 509 -43.88 -0.56 -36.31
N ASN A 510 -43.54 -0.93 -37.55
CA ASN A 510 -44.29 -1.93 -38.32
C ASN A 510 -43.65 -3.31 -38.18
N GLU A 511 -42.32 -3.37 -38.24
CA GLU A 511 -41.55 -4.60 -38.19
C GLU A 511 -40.24 -4.38 -37.41
N PRO A 512 -40.24 -4.64 -36.09
CA PRO A 512 -39.05 -4.55 -35.25
C PRO A 512 -37.91 -5.41 -35.79
N ALA A 513 -36.70 -4.87 -35.70
CA ALA A 513 -35.51 -5.49 -36.23
C ALA A 513 -34.34 -5.44 -35.24
N THR A 514 -33.34 -6.24 -35.54
CA THR A 514 -32.11 -6.43 -34.80
C THR A 514 -30.93 -6.36 -35.78
N LEU A 515 -29.70 -6.54 -35.28
CA LEU A 515 -28.55 -6.65 -36.16
C LEU A 515 -28.59 -7.87 -37.08
N MET A 516 -29.40 -8.89 -36.74
CA MET A 516 -29.58 -10.09 -37.56
C MET A 516 -30.16 -9.79 -38.94
N GLU A 517 -30.96 -8.72 -39.07
CA GLU A 517 -31.61 -8.33 -40.33
C GLU A 517 -30.72 -7.48 -41.24
N VAL A 518 -29.59 -6.96 -40.74
CA VAL A 518 -28.69 -6.09 -41.53
C VAL A 518 -28.24 -6.77 -42.83
N PRO A 519 -27.75 -8.03 -42.83
CA PRO A 519 -27.45 -8.76 -44.06
C PRO A 519 -28.60 -8.84 -45.07
N ARG A 520 -29.85 -9.04 -44.60
CA ARG A 520 -31.00 -9.22 -45.48
C ARG A 520 -31.30 -8.00 -46.32
N ILE A 521 -30.99 -6.80 -45.83
CA ILE A 521 -31.15 -5.56 -46.61
C ILE A 521 -30.36 -5.61 -47.92
N PHE A 522 -29.23 -6.34 -47.96
CA PHE A 522 -28.40 -6.44 -49.15
C PHE A 522 -28.76 -7.63 -50.03
N THR A 523 -29.22 -8.74 -49.45
CA THR A 523 -29.44 -10.01 -50.18
C THR A 523 -30.89 -10.27 -50.57
N ASP A 524 -31.86 -9.55 -49.98
CA ASP A 524 -33.30 -9.74 -50.18
C ASP A 524 -33.95 -8.40 -50.59
N ASP A 525 -34.15 -8.21 -51.91
CA ASP A 525 -34.74 -6.97 -52.44
C ASP A 525 -36.19 -6.80 -52.00
N ASP A 526 -37.00 -7.87 -51.98
CA ASP A 526 -38.39 -7.81 -51.55
C ASP A 526 -38.50 -7.32 -50.09
N PHE A 527 -37.64 -7.81 -49.20
CA PHE A 527 -37.55 -7.32 -47.83
C PHE A 527 -37.19 -5.84 -47.77
N ARG A 528 -36.17 -5.41 -48.53
CA ARG A 528 -35.74 -4.00 -48.56
C ARG A 528 -36.84 -3.09 -49.10
N GLN A 529 -37.46 -3.42 -50.24
CA GLN A 529 -38.54 -2.63 -50.85
C GLN A 529 -39.76 -2.55 -49.93
N ARG A 530 -40.13 -3.66 -49.26
CA ARG A 530 -41.22 -3.68 -48.28
C ARG A 530 -40.99 -2.67 -47.17
N LYS A 531 -39.77 -2.58 -46.62
CA LYS A 531 -39.42 -1.58 -45.60
C LYS A 531 -39.43 -0.16 -46.14
N LEU A 532 -38.81 0.06 -47.31
CA LEU A 532 -38.77 1.39 -47.96
C LEU A 532 -40.17 1.95 -48.21
N SER A 533 -41.12 1.12 -48.61
CA SER A 533 -42.51 1.51 -48.86
C SER A 533 -43.27 2.04 -47.63
N ARG A 534 -42.75 1.81 -46.42
CA ARG A 534 -43.41 2.15 -45.14
C ARG A 534 -42.74 3.31 -44.41
N ILE A 535 -41.58 3.78 -44.88
CA ILE A 535 -40.83 4.86 -44.22
C ILE A 535 -40.94 6.16 -45.01
N THR A 536 -40.72 7.28 -44.32
CA THR A 536 -40.84 8.62 -44.92
C THR A 536 -39.54 9.43 -44.86
N ASN A 537 -38.45 8.86 -44.34
CA ASN A 537 -37.17 9.55 -44.22
C ASN A 537 -36.53 9.71 -45.62
N PRO A 538 -36.50 10.92 -46.19
CA PRO A 538 -36.09 11.12 -47.59
C PRO A 538 -34.62 10.77 -47.81
N SER A 539 -33.75 10.95 -46.81
CA SER A 539 -32.32 10.63 -46.94
C SER A 539 -32.08 9.12 -47.05
N VAL A 540 -32.82 8.31 -46.29
CA VAL A 540 -32.71 6.85 -46.34
C VAL A 540 -33.32 6.33 -47.65
N VAL A 541 -34.49 6.84 -48.03
CA VAL A 541 -35.16 6.46 -49.30
C VAL A 541 -34.29 6.81 -50.50
N ASP A 542 -33.79 8.06 -50.57
CA ASP A 542 -32.95 8.50 -51.69
C ASP A 542 -31.63 7.73 -51.77
N PHE A 543 -31.01 7.41 -50.63
CA PHE A 543 -29.79 6.58 -50.62
C PHE A 543 -30.06 5.23 -51.28
N TRP A 544 -31.09 4.50 -50.83
CA TRP A 544 -31.37 3.17 -51.36
C TRP A 544 -31.87 3.22 -52.81
N GLU A 545 -32.78 4.13 -53.17
CA GLU A 545 -33.35 4.18 -54.54
C GLU A 545 -32.44 4.83 -55.58
N LYS A 546 -31.68 5.87 -55.20
CA LYS A 546 -30.95 6.73 -56.15
C LYS A 546 -29.43 6.59 -56.08
N GLU A 547 -28.84 6.29 -54.93
CA GLU A 547 -27.38 6.21 -54.80
C GLU A 547 -26.92 4.75 -54.90
N ALA A 548 -27.40 3.89 -54.01
CA ALA A 548 -27.02 2.50 -53.89
C ALA A 548 -27.36 1.70 -55.16
N THR A 549 -28.61 1.83 -55.64
CA THR A 549 -29.12 1.03 -56.77
C THR A 549 -28.70 1.60 -58.14
N LYS A 550 -28.62 2.93 -58.28
CA LYS A 550 -28.35 3.62 -59.56
C LYS A 550 -26.87 3.72 -59.91
N THR A 551 -25.97 3.76 -58.92
CA THR A 551 -24.52 3.91 -59.15
C THR A 551 -23.85 2.56 -59.42
N THR A 552 -24.45 1.43 -59.01
CA THR A 552 -23.77 0.13 -59.04
C THR A 552 -24.62 -1.05 -59.54
N GLY A 553 -25.95 -0.94 -59.61
CA GLY A 553 -26.86 -2.03 -60.01
C GLY A 553 -27.06 -3.11 -58.93
N GLU A 554 -28.17 -3.87 -58.99
CA GLU A 554 -28.47 -4.92 -57.99
C GLU A 554 -27.36 -5.98 -57.84
N ALA A 555 -26.70 -6.33 -58.94
CA ALA A 555 -25.58 -7.26 -58.96
C ALA A 555 -24.38 -6.77 -58.12
N SER A 556 -24.21 -5.46 -57.94
CA SER A 556 -23.12 -4.88 -57.17
C SER A 556 -23.46 -4.67 -55.68
N LEU A 557 -24.73 -4.45 -55.36
CA LEU A 557 -25.23 -4.53 -53.98
C LEU A 557 -25.02 -5.94 -53.41
N ALA A 558 -25.30 -6.97 -54.21
CA ALA A 558 -25.00 -8.35 -53.87
C ALA A 558 -23.50 -8.60 -53.64
N ASN A 559 -22.61 -7.88 -54.32
CA ASN A 559 -21.16 -7.95 -54.11
C ASN A 559 -20.70 -7.23 -52.82
N MET A 560 -21.44 -6.23 -52.34
CA MET A 560 -21.20 -5.58 -51.04
C MET A 560 -21.72 -6.42 -49.86
N ALA A 561 -22.68 -7.33 -50.09
CA ALA A 561 -23.25 -8.17 -49.04
C ALA A 561 -22.19 -9.05 -48.33
N PRO A 562 -21.25 -9.73 -49.00
CA PRO A 562 -20.12 -10.42 -48.36
C PRO A 562 -19.30 -9.51 -47.44
N TYR A 563 -19.04 -8.27 -47.85
CA TYR A 563 -18.22 -7.33 -47.08
C TYR A 563 -18.92 -6.89 -45.77
N ILE A 564 -20.24 -6.68 -45.80
CA ILE A 564 -21.02 -6.43 -44.59
C ILE A 564 -21.14 -7.71 -43.76
N THR A 565 -21.62 -8.80 -44.34
CA THR A 565 -21.88 -10.08 -43.65
C THR A 565 -20.66 -10.66 -42.94
N THR A 566 -19.45 -10.48 -43.47
CA THR A 566 -18.23 -10.95 -42.79
C THR A 566 -17.98 -10.28 -41.43
N LYS A 567 -18.40 -9.02 -41.25
CA LYS A 567 -18.25 -8.30 -39.96
C LYS A 567 -19.35 -8.66 -38.96
N PHE A 568 -20.55 -8.97 -39.43
CA PHE A 568 -21.67 -9.37 -38.57
C PHE A 568 -21.69 -10.88 -38.31
N GLY A 569 -21.18 -11.68 -39.24
CA GLY A 569 -21.27 -13.14 -39.25
C GLY A 569 -20.66 -13.78 -38.01
N SER A 570 -19.55 -13.22 -37.50
CA SER A 570 -18.93 -13.69 -36.25
C SER A 570 -19.85 -13.60 -35.03
N PHE A 571 -20.83 -12.69 -35.05
CA PHE A 571 -21.80 -12.50 -33.97
C PHE A 571 -23.12 -13.22 -34.26
N ILE A 572 -23.63 -13.09 -35.49
CA ILE A 572 -24.90 -13.68 -35.95
C ILE A 572 -24.88 -15.22 -35.90
N SER A 573 -23.74 -15.83 -36.24
CA SER A 573 -23.59 -17.29 -36.27
C SER A 573 -23.14 -17.91 -34.93
N ASN A 574 -22.82 -17.08 -33.94
CA ASN A 574 -22.30 -17.56 -32.66
C ASN A 574 -23.44 -17.94 -31.72
N ASP A 575 -23.39 -19.15 -31.16
CA ASP A 575 -24.47 -19.71 -30.33
C ASP A 575 -24.71 -18.97 -29.01
N TYR A 576 -23.72 -18.23 -28.49
CA TYR A 576 -23.91 -17.37 -27.31
C TYR A 576 -24.48 -16.01 -27.69
N MET A 577 -24.00 -15.42 -28.78
CA MET A 577 -24.38 -14.08 -29.19
C MET A 577 -25.75 -14.02 -29.86
N ARG A 578 -26.04 -14.97 -30.76
CA ARG A 578 -27.28 -14.99 -31.56
C ARG A 578 -28.54 -14.88 -30.69
N PRO A 579 -28.71 -15.63 -29.59
CA PRO A 579 -29.89 -15.49 -28.75
C PRO A 579 -29.99 -14.16 -28.00
N ILE A 580 -28.88 -13.44 -27.83
CA ILE A 580 -28.82 -12.16 -27.11
C ILE A 580 -29.16 -11.01 -28.07
N ILE A 581 -28.46 -10.94 -29.20
CA ILE A 581 -28.61 -9.83 -30.16
C ILE A 581 -29.79 -10.02 -31.11
N GLY A 582 -30.32 -11.24 -31.20
CA GLY A 582 -31.44 -11.60 -32.07
C GLY A 582 -32.82 -11.45 -31.42
N GLN A 583 -32.92 -11.02 -30.16
CA GLN A 583 -34.21 -10.66 -29.56
C GLN A 583 -34.61 -9.25 -30.01
N THR A 584 -35.87 -9.04 -30.40
CA THR A 584 -36.34 -7.71 -30.88
C THR A 584 -36.48 -6.66 -29.79
N LYS A 585 -36.54 -7.08 -28.52
CA LYS A 585 -36.59 -6.21 -27.35
C LYS A 585 -35.45 -6.55 -26.42
N SER A 586 -34.88 -5.53 -25.79
CA SER A 586 -33.93 -5.72 -24.71
C SER A 586 -34.64 -6.25 -23.45
N ALA A 587 -33.96 -7.06 -22.66
CA ALA A 587 -34.51 -7.67 -21.45
C ALA A 587 -34.85 -6.63 -20.36
N PHE A 588 -34.19 -5.48 -20.39
CA PHE A 588 -34.39 -4.38 -19.46
C PHE A 588 -34.09 -3.03 -20.13
N ASP A 589 -34.67 -1.97 -19.57
CA ASP A 589 -34.44 -0.60 -20.01
C ASP A 589 -33.36 0.06 -19.14
N PHE A 590 -32.33 0.63 -19.78
CA PHE A 590 -31.19 1.22 -19.07
C PHE A 590 -31.56 2.50 -18.32
N ARG A 591 -32.52 3.27 -18.82
CA ARG A 591 -33.00 4.47 -18.12
C ARG A 591 -33.77 4.09 -16.86
N ASP A 592 -34.63 3.09 -16.93
CA ASP A 592 -35.33 2.49 -15.79
C ASP A 592 -34.35 1.97 -14.73
N VAL A 593 -33.33 1.22 -15.15
CA VAL A 593 -32.27 0.71 -14.27
C VAL A 593 -31.63 1.85 -13.48
N MET A 594 -31.30 2.96 -14.14
CA MET A 594 -30.66 4.08 -13.47
C MET A 594 -31.64 4.87 -12.58
N ASP A 595 -32.87 5.14 -13.04
CA ASP A 595 -33.84 5.99 -12.33
C ASP A 595 -34.43 5.29 -11.10
N ASN A 596 -34.67 3.99 -11.20
CA ASN A 596 -35.12 3.15 -10.09
C ASN A 596 -33.97 2.57 -9.27
N LYS A 597 -32.73 3.06 -9.47
CA LYS A 597 -31.53 2.66 -8.72
C LYS A 597 -31.34 1.14 -8.67
N LYS A 598 -31.55 0.42 -9.77
CA LYS A 598 -31.34 -1.03 -9.82
C LYS A 598 -29.86 -1.41 -9.72
N ILE A 599 -29.57 -2.70 -9.54
CA ILE A 599 -28.22 -3.26 -9.47
C ILE A 599 -27.99 -4.11 -10.73
N LEU A 600 -27.26 -3.56 -11.70
CA LEU A 600 -26.94 -4.24 -12.95
C LEU A 600 -25.54 -4.87 -12.86
N LEU A 601 -25.46 -6.19 -12.87
CA LEU A 601 -24.20 -6.93 -12.81
C LEU A 601 -23.95 -7.62 -14.16
N VAL A 602 -22.91 -7.19 -14.86
CA VAL A 602 -22.58 -7.63 -16.22
C VAL A 602 -21.35 -8.54 -16.14
N ALA A 603 -21.58 -9.85 -16.15
CA ALA A 603 -20.55 -10.88 -16.07
C ALA A 603 -20.25 -11.43 -17.47
N LEU A 604 -19.37 -10.77 -18.23
CA LEU A 604 -19.19 -11.07 -19.66
C LEU A 604 -18.55 -12.43 -19.94
N SER A 605 -17.94 -13.09 -18.95
CA SER A 605 -17.39 -14.44 -19.08
C SER A 605 -16.49 -14.61 -20.32
N LYS A 606 -15.54 -13.68 -20.53
CA LYS A 606 -14.66 -13.60 -21.72
C LYS A 606 -13.99 -14.93 -22.08
N GLY A 607 -13.62 -15.74 -21.08
CA GLY A 607 -13.07 -17.08 -21.29
C GLY A 607 -14.01 -18.09 -21.94
N ARG A 608 -15.33 -17.90 -21.82
CA ARG A 608 -16.39 -18.76 -22.39
C ARG A 608 -16.88 -18.24 -23.74
N ILE A 609 -17.19 -16.95 -23.84
CA ILE A 609 -17.82 -16.39 -25.05
C ILE A 609 -16.81 -15.85 -26.06
N GLY A 610 -15.54 -15.69 -25.68
CA GLY A 610 -14.48 -15.13 -26.52
C GLY A 610 -14.33 -13.61 -26.38
N ASP A 611 -13.12 -13.13 -26.68
CA ASP A 611 -12.70 -11.73 -26.52
C ASP A 611 -13.56 -10.74 -27.31
N LEU A 612 -13.70 -10.98 -28.63
CA LEU A 612 -14.46 -10.11 -29.53
C LEU A 612 -15.94 -9.95 -29.09
N ASN A 613 -16.55 -11.04 -28.62
CA ASN A 613 -17.95 -11.07 -28.19
C ASN A 613 -18.15 -10.32 -26.86
N ALA A 614 -17.28 -10.58 -25.87
CA ALA A 614 -17.29 -9.86 -24.60
C ALA A 614 -17.08 -8.36 -24.82
N GLN A 615 -16.16 -7.99 -25.72
CA GLN A 615 -15.88 -6.60 -26.06
C GLN A 615 -17.10 -5.92 -26.67
N LEU A 616 -17.74 -6.52 -27.67
CA LEU A 616 -18.95 -5.97 -28.31
C LEU A 616 -20.06 -5.72 -27.27
N LEU A 617 -20.38 -6.72 -26.44
CA LEU A 617 -21.44 -6.59 -25.43
C LEU A 617 -21.12 -5.52 -24.39
N GLY A 618 -19.88 -5.45 -23.91
CA GLY A 618 -19.45 -4.42 -22.97
C GLY A 618 -19.57 -3.01 -23.54
N LEU A 619 -19.12 -2.81 -24.79
CA LEU A 619 -19.22 -1.51 -25.48
C LEU A 619 -20.69 -1.09 -25.69
N VAL A 620 -21.56 -2.02 -26.10
CA VAL A 620 -22.99 -1.75 -26.28
C VAL A 620 -23.65 -1.35 -24.96
N ILE A 621 -23.33 -2.03 -23.87
CA ILE A 621 -23.86 -1.71 -22.53
C ILE A 621 -23.42 -0.31 -22.10
N VAL A 622 -22.14 0.05 -22.29
CA VAL A 622 -21.65 1.40 -22.01
C VAL A 622 -22.38 2.44 -22.86
N GLY A 623 -22.57 2.18 -24.16
CA GLY A 623 -23.32 3.07 -25.05
C GLY A 623 -24.78 3.25 -24.63
N LYS A 624 -25.47 2.17 -24.23
CA LYS A 624 -26.85 2.23 -23.73
C LYS A 624 -26.97 2.95 -22.38
N LEU A 625 -25.98 2.81 -21.50
CA LEU A 625 -25.90 3.57 -20.25
C LEU A 625 -25.70 5.06 -20.50
N LEU A 626 -24.80 5.43 -21.43
CA LEU A 626 -24.64 6.83 -21.85
C LEU A 626 -25.94 7.38 -22.42
N MET A 627 -26.59 6.64 -23.32
CA MET A 627 -27.88 7.04 -23.90
C MET A 627 -28.96 7.23 -22.82
N GLY A 628 -29.05 6.30 -21.86
CA GLY A 628 -29.92 6.39 -20.70
C GLY A 628 -29.62 7.65 -19.87
N ALA A 629 -28.35 7.92 -19.59
CA ALA A 629 -27.91 9.11 -18.86
C ALA A 629 -28.26 10.42 -19.60
N LEU A 630 -27.91 10.53 -20.89
CA LEU A 630 -28.20 11.71 -21.72
C LEU A 630 -29.71 11.96 -21.83
N SER A 631 -30.52 10.91 -21.82
CA SER A 631 -31.99 11.06 -21.88
C SER A 631 -32.57 11.74 -20.62
N ARG A 632 -31.81 11.85 -19.51
CA ARG A 632 -32.22 12.47 -18.23
C ARG A 632 -32.29 13.99 -18.27
N THR A 633 -32.08 14.60 -19.44
CA THR A 633 -32.29 16.04 -19.67
C THR A 633 -33.69 16.50 -19.26
N ASP A 634 -34.66 15.59 -19.27
CA ASP A 634 -36.05 15.80 -18.86
C ASP A 634 -36.28 15.89 -17.34
N ILE A 635 -35.34 15.43 -16.51
CA ILE A 635 -35.41 15.55 -15.05
C ILE A 635 -34.53 16.72 -14.57
N PRO A 636 -34.98 17.59 -13.65
CA PRO A 636 -34.12 18.59 -13.01
C PRO A 636 -32.87 17.98 -12.35
N MET A 637 -31.72 18.66 -12.45
CA MET A 637 -30.42 18.09 -12.07
C MET A 637 -30.34 17.66 -10.58
N ASP A 638 -31.03 18.37 -9.70
CA ASP A 638 -31.14 18.11 -8.26
C ASP A 638 -32.06 16.93 -7.91
N GLU A 639 -33.01 16.59 -8.79
CA GLU A 639 -33.91 15.44 -8.60
C GLU A 639 -33.33 14.13 -9.16
N ARG A 640 -32.41 14.22 -10.13
CA ARG A 640 -31.72 13.08 -10.73
C ARG A 640 -31.01 12.24 -9.65
N LYS A 641 -31.15 10.91 -9.74
CA LYS A 641 -30.48 9.95 -8.85
C LYS A 641 -29.08 9.63 -9.37
N ASP A 642 -28.10 9.67 -8.46
CA ASP A 642 -26.74 9.18 -8.70
C ASP A 642 -26.76 7.69 -9.04
N PHE A 643 -26.02 7.32 -10.08
CA PHE A 643 -25.86 5.95 -10.57
C PHE A 643 -24.38 5.68 -10.84
N TYR A 644 -23.84 4.63 -10.22
CA TYR A 644 -22.41 4.34 -10.22
C TYR A 644 -22.05 3.25 -11.24
N LEU A 645 -21.21 3.58 -12.22
CA LEU A 645 -20.69 2.64 -13.21
C LEU A 645 -19.26 2.22 -12.84
N TYR A 646 -19.13 0.96 -12.43
CA TYR A 646 -17.87 0.29 -12.15
C TYR A 646 -17.42 -0.50 -13.37
N MET A 647 -16.21 -0.22 -13.84
CA MET A 647 -15.63 -0.92 -14.98
C MET A 647 -14.29 -1.52 -14.57
N ASP A 648 -14.25 -2.85 -14.43
CA ASP A 648 -12.98 -3.56 -14.28
C ASP A 648 -12.36 -3.78 -15.66
N GLU A 649 -11.04 -3.63 -15.75
CA GLU A 649 -10.29 -3.62 -17.01
C GLU A 649 -10.96 -2.75 -18.10
N PHE A 650 -11.28 -1.49 -17.75
CA PHE A 650 -12.11 -0.59 -18.56
C PHE A 650 -11.57 -0.33 -19.97
N GLN A 651 -10.27 -0.51 -20.21
CA GLN A 651 -9.64 -0.38 -21.52
C GLN A 651 -10.22 -1.34 -22.57
N ASN A 652 -10.81 -2.47 -22.14
CA ASN A 652 -11.49 -3.37 -23.06
C ASN A 652 -12.78 -2.73 -23.60
N PHE A 653 -13.41 -1.84 -22.84
CA PHE A 653 -14.74 -1.31 -23.10
C PHE A 653 -14.75 0.20 -23.34
N SER A 654 -13.62 0.76 -23.78
CA SER A 654 -13.46 2.19 -23.99
C SER A 654 -13.57 2.59 -25.47
N THR A 655 -14.56 3.42 -25.78
CA THR A 655 -14.69 4.25 -26.99
C THR A 655 -14.55 5.72 -26.61
N ASP A 656 -14.60 6.62 -27.61
CA ASP A 656 -14.69 8.07 -27.39
C ASP A 656 -15.88 8.47 -26.50
N SER A 657 -16.90 7.63 -26.43
CA SER A 657 -18.07 7.81 -25.54
C SER A 657 -17.67 7.86 -24.07
N ILE A 658 -16.60 7.18 -23.64
CA ILE A 658 -16.07 7.32 -22.27
C ILE A 658 -15.52 8.73 -22.02
N ALA A 659 -14.87 9.35 -23.01
CA ALA A 659 -14.39 10.72 -22.87
C ALA A 659 -15.55 11.72 -22.74
N VAL A 660 -16.64 11.49 -23.47
CA VAL A 660 -17.89 12.26 -23.31
C VAL A 660 -18.48 12.07 -21.91
N ILE A 661 -18.52 10.82 -21.42
CA ILE A 661 -19.03 10.53 -20.08
C ILE A 661 -18.20 11.28 -19.01
N LEU A 662 -16.87 11.17 -19.07
CA LEU A 662 -15.96 11.80 -18.10
C LEU A 662 -16.07 13.33 -18.09
N SER A 663 -16.35 13.96 -19.22
CA SER A 663 -16.42 15.42 -19.34
C SER A 663 -17.82 16.01 -19.09
N GLU A 664 -18.88 15.28 -19.46
CA GLU A 664 -20.25 15.82 -19.46
C GLU A 664 -21.21 15.11 -18.50
N ALA A 665 -21.01 13.83 -18.22
CA ALA A 665 -22.02 13.00 -17.55
C ALA A 665 -22.22 13.28 -16.07
N ARG A 666 -21.34 14.09 -15.46
CA ARG A 666 -21.57 14.68 -14.15
C ARG A 666 -22.94 15.38 -14.05
N LYS A 667 -23.38 16.03 -15.12
CA LYS A 667 -24.72 16.68 -15.17
C LYS A 667 -25.84 15.65 -15.09
N TYR A 668 -25.62 14.44 -15.63
CA TYR A 668 -26.61 13.36 -15.74
C TYR A 668 -26.56 12.36 -14.58
N ARG A 669 -25.71 12.62 -13.57
CA ARG A 669 -25.54 11.79 -12.37
C ARG A 669 -25.10 10.35 -12.69
N LEU A 670 -24.25 10.20 -13.71
CA LEU A 670 -23.57 8.95 -14.04
C LEU A 670 -22.10 9.09 -13.62
N ASP A 671 -21.75 8.37 -12.55
CA ASP A 671 -20.49 8.52 -11.84
C ASP A 671 -19.62 7.28 -12.09
N LEU A 672 -18.35 7.46 -12.46
CA LEU A 672 -17.52 6.38 -13.00
C LEU A 672 -16.47 5.95 -12.00
N VAL A 673 -16.25 4.64 -11.91
CA VAL A 673 -15.13 4.03 -11.21
C VAL A 673 -14.39 3.14 -12.20
N LEU A 674 -13.25 3.62 -12.67
CA LEU A 674 -12.49 3.03 -13.78
C LEU A 674 -11.24 2.32 -13.26
N ALA A 675 -11.19 1.00 -13.41
CA ALA A 675 -10.02 0.19 -13.04
C ALA A 675 -9.33 -0.41 -14.27
N HIS A 676 -8.00 -0.36 -14.30
CA HIS A 676 -7.18 -0.99 -15.35
C HIS A 676 -5.75 -1.22 -14.83
N GLN A 677 -4.92 -1.89 -15.65
CA GLN A 677 -3.57 -2.31 -15.25
C GLN A 677 -2.46 -1.37 -15.71
N PHE A 678 -2.52 -0.91 -16.96
CA PHE A 678 -1.44 -0.17 -17.60
C PHE A 678 -1.98 1.05 -18.35
N ILE A 679 -1.32 2.20 -18.19
CA ILE A 679 -1.69 3.44 -18.88
C ILE A 679 -1.49 3.29 -20.39
N SER A 680 -0.48 2.52 -20.80
CA SER A 680 -0.15 2.26 -22.21
C SER A 680 -1.23 1.50 -22.99
N GLN A 681 -2.24 0.94 -22.32
CA GLN A 681 -3.39 0.33 -22.99
C GLN A 681 -4.45 1.34 -23.44
N LEU A 682 -4.34 2.60 -22.98
CA LEU A 682 -5.25 3.67 -23.34
C LEU A 682 -4.74 4.43 -24.56
N THR A 683 -5.64 4.88 -25.42
CA THR A 683 -5.30 5.86 -26.47
C THR A 683 -4.98 7.21 -25.84
N ASP A 684 -4.30 8.08 -26.59
CA ASP A 684 -3.91 9.40 -26.09
C ASP A 684 -5.12 10.25 -25.69
N GLU A 685 -6.22 10.16 -26.45
CA GLU A 685 -7.48 10.85 -26.20
C GLU A 685 -8.15 10.37 -24.90
N ILE A 686 -8.26 9.04 -24.72
CA ILE A 686 -8.87 8.46 -23.51
C ILE A 686 -8.00 8.77 -22.30
N ARG A 687 -6.67 8.64 -22.43
CA ARG A 687 -5.71 8.99 -21.37
C ARG A 687 -5.86 10.46 -20.96
N GLY A 688 -5.91 11.37 -21.92
CA GLY A 688 -6.14 12.80 -21.68
C GLY A 688 -7.47 13.07 -21.00
N ALA A 689 -8.54 12.39 -21.42
CA ALA A 689 -9.86 12.52 -20.80
C ALA A 689 -9.89 12.01 -19.35
N VAL A 690 -9.22 10.90 -19.05
CA VAL A 690 -9.10 10.37 -17.68
C VAL A 690 -8.36 11.37 -16.80
N PHE A 691 -7.11 11.70 -17.10
CA PHE A 691 -6.30 12.59 -16.25
C PHE A 691 -6.87 14.02 -16.16
N GLY A 692 -7.58 14.49 -17.18
CA GLY A 692 -8.18 15.82 -17.19
C GLY A 692 -9.49 15.94 -16.38
N ASN A 693 -10.23 14.86 -16.17
CA ASN A 693 -11.59 14.92 -15.61
C ASN A 693 -11.81 14.12 -14.33
N VAL A 694 -10.94 13.15 -13.99
CA VAL A 694 -11.09 12.39 -12.75
C VAL A 694 -10.68 13.24 -11.55
N GLY A 695 -11.57 13.33 -10.56
CA GLY A 695 -11.36 14.13 -9.36
C GLY A 695 -10.49 13.40 -8.33
N SER A 696 -10.61 12.07 -8.26
CA SER A 696 -9.86 11.24 -7.32
C SER A 696 -9.15 10.09 -8.03
N MET A 697 -7.99 9.71 -7.50
CA MET A 697 -7.14 8.66 -8.05
C MET A 697 -6.58 7.76 -6.95
N ALA A 698 -6.68 6.45 -7.14
CA ALA A 698 -6.04 5.43 -6.31
C ALA A 698 -5.02 4.65 -7.14
N SER A 699 -3.74 4.77 -6.78
CA SER A 699 -2.63 4.06 -7.37
C SER A 699 -2.18 2.93 -6.45
N PHE A 700 -2.46 1.69 -6.85
CA PHE A 700 -1.82 0.51 -6.31
C PHE A 700 -0.43 0.34 -6.93
N ARG A 701 0.27 -0.76 -6.64
CA ARG A 701 1.57 -1.02 -7.27
C ARG A 701 1.46 -1.04 -8.80
N VAL A 702 2.26 -0.21 -9.46
CA VAL A 702 2.33 -0.10 -10.93
C VAL A 702 3.69 -0.52 -11.47
N GLY A 703 3.78 -0.69 -12.80
CA GLY A 703 5.06 -0.88 -13.48
C GLY A 703 5.80 0.44 -13.70
N VAL A 704 7.12 0.36 -13.96
CA VAL A 704 7.98 1.52 -14.25
C VAL A 704 7.45 2.40 -15.40
N PRO A 705 6.91 1.87 -16.52
CA PRO A 705 6.42 2.73 -17.60
C PRO A 705 5.27 3.66 -17.18
N ASP A 706 4.46 3.25 -16.21
CA ASP A 706 3.31 4.02 -15.75
C ASP A 706 3.72 5.14 -14.77
N THR A 707 4.90 5.03 -14.15
CA THR A 707 5.32 5.99 -13.11
C THR A 707 5.56 7.39 -13.67
N GLU A 708 5.97 7.55 -14.92
CA GLU A 708 6.22 8.87 -15.53
C GLU A 708 4.95 9.74 -15.55
N HIS A 709 3.79 9.10 -15.71
CA HIS A 709 2.49 9.79 -15.72
C HIS A 709 2.00 10.01 -14.29
N LEU A 710 2.11 8.98 -13.44
CA LEU A 710 1.57 9.03 -12.08
C LEU A 710 2.40 9.87 -11.12
N GLU A 711 3.72 9.89 -11.25
CA GLU A 711 4.59 10.71 -10.38
C GLU A 711 4.21 12.20 -10.45
N LYS A 712 3.83 12.69 -11.63
CA LYS A 712 3.32 14.07 -11.79
C LYS A 712 2.04 14.32 -10.99
N GLU A 713 1.21 13.31 -10.82
CA GLU A 713 -0.03 13.39 -10.05
C GLU A 713 0.20 13.24 -8.54
N PHE A 714 1.21 12.46 -8.15
CA PHE A 714 1.48 12.08 -6.76
C PHE A 714 2.65 12.85 -6.09
N SER A 715 3.32 13.72 -6.84
CA SER A 715 4.40 14.59 -6.36
C SER A 715 3.86 15.76 -5.51
N PRO A 716 4.61 16.25 -4.49
CA PRO A 716 5.95 15.79 -4.06
C PRO A 716 5.98 14.60 -3.09
N GLU A 717 4.82 14.09 -2.67
CA GLU A 717 4.73 13.10 -1.59
C GLU A 717 5.30 11.73 -2.00
N PHE A 718 5.06 11.29 -3.23
CA PHE A 718 5.53 9.98 -3.71
C PHE A 718 6.30 10.08 -5.02
N THR A 719 7.38 9.31 -5.09
CA THR A 719 8.26 9.19 -6.26
C THR A 719 7.85 8.01 -7.15
N ALA A 720 8.44 7.92 -8.34
CA ALA A 720 8.32 6.75 -9.21
C ALA A 720 8.69 5.43 -8.49
N LYS A 721 9.71 5.44 -7.62
CA LYS A 721 10.12 4.25 -6.86
C LYS A 721 9.06 3.84 -5.84
N ASP A 722 8.43 4.80 -5.17
CA ASP A 722 7.35 4.51 -4.21
C ASP A 722 6.18 3.82 -4.92
N LEU A 723 5.79 4.32 -6.09
CA LEU A 723 4.68 3.78 -6.89
C LEU A 723 4.90 2.32 -7.34
N THR A 724 6.16 1.88 -7.49
CA THR A 724 6.52 0.50 -7.86
C THR A 724 6.70 -0.44 -6.67
N THR A 725 6.73 0.09 -5.45
CA THR A 725 7.02 -0.68 -4.21
C THR A 725 5.81 -0.83 -3.28
N VAL A 726 4.67 -0.25 -3.66
CA VAL A 726 3.40 -0.37 -2.90
C VAL A 726 3.07 -1.85 -2.61
N GLU A 727 2.71 -2.14 -1.36
CA GLU A 727 2.36 -3.50 -0.94
C GLU A 727 0.96 -3.90 -1.39
N MET A 728 0.70 -5.21 -1.44
CA MET A 728 -0.63 -5.75 -1.75
C MET A 728 -1.66 -5.27 -0.72
N GLY A 729 -2.79 -4.76 -1.19
CA GLY A 729 -3.85 -4.19 -0.35
C GLY A 729 -3.56 -2.78 0.15
N HIS A 730 -2.46 -2.17 -0.26
CA HIS A 730 -2.16 -0.75 -0.06
C HIS A 730 -2.24 0.01 -1.38
N ALA A 731 -2.56 1.29 -1.30
CA ALA A 731 -2.60 2.22 -2.42
C ALA A 731 -2.16 3.61 -1.96
N PHE A 732 -1.60 4.39 -2.86
CA PHE A 732 -1.54 5.84 -2.70
C PHE A 732 -2.81 6.44 -3.27
N ILE A 733 -3.40 7.39 -2.54
CA ILE A 733 -4.63 8.03 -2.96
C ILE A 733 -4.45 9.54 -3.00
N LYS A 734 -4.88 10.13 -4.12
CA LYS A 734 -5.08 11.57 -4.29
C LYS A 734 -6.59 11.81 -4.33
N LEU A 735 -7.12 12.41 -3.27
CA LEU A 735 -8.55 12.64 -3.14
C LEU A 735 -8.93 14.05 -3.53
N LEU A 736 -10.15 14.15 -4.07
CA LEU A 736 -10.90 15.39 -4.01
C LEU A 736 -11.70 15.43 -2.72
N VAL A 737 -11.57 16.52 -1.97
CA VAL A 737 -12.34 16.77 -0.76
C VAL A 737 -13.07 18.09 -0.92
N LYS A 738 -14.41 18.05 -1.01
CA LYS A 738 -15.26 19.22 -1.22
C LYS A 738 -14.83 20.04 -2.45
N GLY A 739 -14.50 19.34 -3.54
CA GLY A 739 -14.07 19.97 -4.79
C GLY A 739 -12.61 20.46 -4.83
N GLN A 740 -11.82 20.26 -3.77
CA GLN A 740 -10.40 20.65 -3.72
C GLN A 740 -9.49 19.42 -3.74
N PRO A 741 -8.44 19.40 -4.58
CA PRO A 741 -7.47 18.30 -4.57
C PRO A 741 -6.67 18.35 -3.27
N THR A 742 -6.51 17.20 -2.62
CA THR A 742 -5.67 17.06 -1.44
C THR A 742 -4.27 16.61 -1.83
N ARG A 743 -3.34 16.76 -0.88
CA ARG A 743 -2.05 16.07 -0.95
C ARG A 743 -2.30 14.55 -1.01
N PRO A 744 -1.53 13.81 -1.82
CA PRO A 744 -1.59 12.35 -1.82
C PRO A 744 -1.11 11.73 -0.51
N PHE A 745 -1.68 10.59 -0.14
CA PHE A 745 -1.33 9.87 1.09
C PHE A 745 -1.58 8.37 0.97
N ASN A 746 -1.08 7.60 1.94
CA ASN A 746 -1.20 6.14 1.95
C ASN A 746 -2.56 5.72 2.49
N MET A 747 -3.15 4.74 1.82
CA MET A 747 -4.41 4.12 2.17
C MET A 747 -4.26 2.59 2.12
N ARG A 748 -4.73 1.95 3.18
CA ARG A 748 -4.91 0.51 3.26
C ARG A 748 -6.36 0.16 2.95
N VAL A 749 -6.53 -0.80 2.05
CA VAL A 749 -7.84 -1.31 1.65
C VAL A 749 -8.29 -2.39 2.64
N GLY A 750 -9.54 -2.30 3.09
CA GLY A 750 -10.16 -3.34 3.92
C GLY A 750 -10.24 -4.68 3.18
N ARG A 751 -10.15 -5.80 3.90
CA ARG A 751 -10.41 -7.12 3.29
C ARG A 751 -11.90 -7.25 3.00
N PHE A 752 -12.26 -7.64 1.79
CA PHE A 752 -13.61 -8.03 1.44
C PHE A 752 -14.03 -9.23 2.29
N GLN A 753 -15.25 -9.17 2.82
CA GLN A 753 -15.85 -10.24 3.59
C GLN A 753 -17.02 -10.81 2.78
N ALA A 754 -16.81 -11.95 2.13
CA ALA A 754 -17.85 -12.61 1.36
C ALA A 754 -19.04 -12.97 2.27
N GLY A 755 -20.25 -12.81 1.73
CA GLY A 755 -21.47 -13.31 2.40
C GLY A 755 -21.70 -14.81 2.12
N PRO A 756 -22.86 -15.34 2.52
CA PRO A 756 -23.19 -16.75 2.34
C PRO A 756 -23.19 -17.16 0.86
N ALA A 757 -22.52 -18.26 0.54
CA ALA A 757 -22.31 -18.69 -0.85
C ALA A 757 -23.60 -19.10 -1.57
N ASP A 758 -24.64 -19.53 -0.84
CA ASP A 758 -25.91 -19.98 -1.41
C ASP A 758 -26.75 -18.83 -1.96
N VAL A 759 -26.62 -17.62 -1.39
CA VAL A 759 -27.33 -16.40 -1.81
C VAL A 759 -27.06 -16.08 -3.28
N ARG A 760 -25.80 -16.17 -3.71
CA ARG A 760 -25.39 -15.94 -5.11
C ARG A 760 -26.21 -16.77 -6.11
N SER A 761 -26.35 -18.06 -5.85
CA SER A 761 -27.06 -18.98 -6.76
C SER A 761 -28.55 -18.65 -6.87
N LYS A 762 -29.18 -18.26 -5.74
CA LYS A 762 -30.59 -17.90 -5.66
C LYS A 762 -30.87 -16.59 -6.39
N ILE A 763 -30.02 -15.57 -6.21
CA ILE A 763 -30.18 -14.28 -6.88
C ILE A 763 -29.99 -14.42 -8.39
N ARG A 764 -28.98 -15.20 -8.84
CA ARG A 764 -28.80 -15.49 -10.27
C ARG A 764 -30.02 -16.18 -10.87
N GLU A 765 -30.58 -17.18 -10.17
CA GLU A 765 -31.78 -17.87 -10.65
C GLU A 765 -33.00 -16.96 -10.70
N LEU A 766 -33.21 -16.11 -9.69
CA LEU A 766 -34.28 -15.12 -9.69
C LEU A 766 -34.16 -14.15 -10.87
N SER A 767 -32.97 -13.54 -11.06
CA SER A 767 -32.72 -12.65 -12.20
C SER A 767 -32.95 -13.37 -13.54
N ARG A 768 -32.49 -14.61 -13.67
CA ARG A 768 -32.68 -15.44 -14.87
C ARG A 768 -34.16 -15.63 -15.20
N LEU A 769 -34.98 -15.95 -14.21
CA LEU A 769 -36.42 -16.18 -14.40
C LEU A 769 -37.19 -14.88 -14.67
N THR A 770 -36.75 -13.76 -14.09
CA THR A 770 -37.41 -12.45 -14.24
C THR A 770 -37.11 -11.81 -15.59
N TYR A 771 -35.86 -11.87 -16.06
CA TYR A 771 -35.41 -11.10 -17.24
C TYR A 771 -35.06 -11.98 -18.46
N GLY A 772 -34.80 -13.27 -18.28
CA GLY A 772 -34.41 -14.17 -19.36
C GLY A 772 -35.60 -14.78 -20.11
N GLN A 773 -35.42 -15.04 -21.41
CA GLN A 773 -36.40 -15.74 -22.26
C GLN A 773 -35.96 -17.17 -22.54
N ASP A 774 -36.90 -18.06 -22.86
CA ASP A 774 -36.57 -19.44 -23.20
C ASP A 774 -35.81 -19.50 -24.54
N LEU A 775 -34.72 -20.27 -24.60
CA LEU A 775 -33.87 -20.34 -25.78
C LEU A 775 -34.62 -20.86 -27.01
N GLU A 776 -35.53 -21.82 -26.86
CA GLU A 776 -36.29 -22.38 -27.98
C GLU A 776 -37.26 -21.35 -28.56
N GLU A 777 -37.88 -20.54 -27.70
CA GLU A 777 -38.75 -19.43 -28.11
C GLU A 777 -37.98 -18.36 -28.89
N ILE A 778 -36.78 -18.00 -28.40
CA ILE A 778 -35.90 -17.02 -29.05
C ILE A 778 -35.51 -17.52 -30.45
N GLU A 779 -35.02 -18.76 -30.57
CA GLU A 779 -34.58 -19.33 -31.84
C GLU A 779 -35.74 -19.49 -32.84
N SER A 780 -36.94 -19.85 -32.35
CA SER A 780 -38.14 -19.90 -33.18
C SER A 780 -38.52 -18.52 -33.73
N ASP A 781 -38.45 -17.46 -32.90
CA ASP A 781 -38.69 -16.09 -33.35
C ASP A 781 -37.67 -15.64 -34.39
N ILE A 782 -36.38 -15.87 -34.14
CA ILE A 782 -35.29 -15.54 -35.08
C ILE A 782 -35.52 -16.25 -36.42
N LEU A 783 -35.79 -17.56 -36.41
CA LEU A 783 -36.01 -18.33 -37.63
C LEU A 783 -37.24 -17.85 -38.40
N ARG A 784 -38.33 -17.52 -37.70
CA ARG A 784 -39.53 -16.95 -38.30
C ARG A 784 -39.19 -15.63 -38.99
N ARG A 785 -38.53 -14.71 -38.29
CA ARG A 785 -38.19 -13.38 -38.82
C ARG A 785 -37.22 -13.43 -39.99
N LEU A 786 -36.27 -14.37 -40.00
CA LEU A 786 -35.27 -14.49 -41.08
C LEU A 786 -35.75 -15.26 -42.31
N ARG A 787 -36.84 -16.03 -42.22
CA ARG A 787 -37.37 -16.86 -43.34
C ARG A 787 -38.67 -16.33 -43.97
N THR A 788 -39.21 -15.24 -43.45
CA THR A 788 -40.37 -14.48 -43.99
C THR A 788 -39.94 -13.12 -44.49
#